data_AF-A0A1B1SBJ4-F1
#
_entry.id   AF-A0A1B1SBJ4-F1
#
_cell.length_a   1.000
_cell.length_b   1.000
_cell.length_c   1.000
_cell.angle_alpha   90.00
_cell.angle_beta   90.00
_cell.angle_gamma   90.00
#
_symmetry.space_group_name_H-M   'P 1'
#
loop_
_entity.id
_entity.type
_entity.pdbx_description
1 polymer ?
#
loop_
_entity_poly.entity_id
_entity_poly.type
_entity_poly.pdbx_seq_one_letter_code
_entity_poly.pdbx_strand_id
1 'polypeptide(L)'
;MTIEDGVEIIICNNAIIECRNLTLGRNSLLRIESGSLIVASGCVLTLGENSRLDARGGTLNLTGARCNLKSGGTLLLSDFPVKGGILAGGWAAENDSLINSEDYHAFQHMRSYLDAPICKAFDGTEFKGRWDMDRAYPQWFADAGCDDWSVPINKAIALKTTGDVFLPAGLYYVKHTILVTMGIRLIGENGTQEVKPGLNPVCSTVLEPRPTVVKLMPPIPSNVARPSISTGFSHGVVVAVNVVDSFVQTDDISLDKKPAIGNTKYYWKRAYPCPGTAIENIMILNKWNYSAEAKAPAAIKEYCIGMPFLRGIFVAGGARIESVLFDGLWQSILWQSNYCDCKTLARCTLHRPGCNNFEINANCLPVELNNDGSPKIESEYAIDMGTLGDALVFHGNALHDPEFTKGVCLRQCHGGVVDANIINCSLEIFDSNGLSVTGNHFEGISPRIYINNSVVNIDSNYFERCENASIYISRVFPNVPMIRLSNNIFQWQARYQDARTSQEYADFVEAMSHKFGYDVVMPADINVEISNCYRTYNNSKVTPTGVPYGILTATETPVGDNYKVEENTKFNSVSFLASCQSRVMPVNKVLIPNSSAHNINSIGLYPFLLNMSHGNWVGKSGIYRYKYLIIWSDERRIYTCGTGNVSLRDFMFDGGNTVVRRSFKDTDTTGTILINVSGYDEMTGLNFLVHLYRGYQSQNGGAIEWEESIVPVAGSRVIYDNGMCASGFAWKKIGAQPAEIPFNDGVTGIDYHGQNVDVYSTKSIDFTIGEWRVGDRVYNVGTDDSWTMKVKK
;
A
#
# COMPACT_ATOMS: atom_id res chain seq x y z
N MET A 1 58.00 22.74 -18.14
CA MET A 1 59.03 22.62 -17.09
C MET A 1 58.74 21.35 -16.33
N THR A 2 59.76 20.52 -16.11
CA THR A 2 59.63 19.30 -15.30
C THR A 2 60.46 19.50 -14.05
N ILE A 3 59.87 19.25 -12.89
CA ILE A 3 60.48 19.35 -11.57
C ILE A 3 60.63 17.92 -11.04
N GLU A 4 61.74 17.66 -10.34
CA GLU A 4 62.07 16.34 -9.80
C GLU A 4 61.06 15.85 -8.74
N ASP A 5 61.22 14.59 -8.34
CA ASP A 5 60.39 13.96 -7.31
C ASP A 5 60.59 14.62 -5.93
N GLY A 6 59.57 14.60 -5.08
CA GLY A 6 59.65 15.06 -3.69
C GLY A 6 59.73 16.58 -3.51
N VAL A 7 59.31 17.36 -4.50
CA VAL A 7 59.37 18.83 -4.43
C VAL A 7 58.11 19.42 -3.81
N GLU A 8 58.31 20.44 -2.98
CA GLU A 8 57.23 21.27 -2.41
C GLU A 8 57.22 22.67 -3.04
N ILE A 9 56.08 23.07 -3.59
CA ILE A 9 55.82 24.42 -4.07
C ILE A 9 54.74 25.03 -3.20
N ILE A 10 55.07 26.14 -2.54
CA ILE A 10 54.16 26.85 -1.65
C ILE A 10 53.90 28.25 -2.21
N ILE A 11 52.63 28.56 -2.47
CA ILE A 11 52.17 29.88 -2.91
C ILE A 11 51.62 30.60 -1.68
N CYS A 12 52.27 31.69 -1.31
CA CYS A 12 51.95 32.45 -0.10
C CYS A 12 51.93 33.96 -0.36
N ASN A 13 51.61 34.75 0.67
CA ASN A 13 51.58 36.22 0.65
C ASN A 13 50.65 36.81 -0.43
N ASN A 14 49.51 36.15 -0.68
CA ASN A 14 48.56 36.53 -1.72
C ASN A 14 49.17 36.61 -3.14
N ALA A 15 50.26 35.87 -3.39
CA ALA A 15 50.90 35.86 -4.70
C ALA A 15 49.96 35.30 -5.78
N ILE A 16 49.99 35.92 -6.95
CA ILE A 16 49.32 35.42 -8.16
C ILE A 16 50.40 34.83 -9.05
N ILE A 17 50.39 33.51 -9.20
CA ILE A 17 51.36 32.78 -10.03
C ILE A 17 50.64 32.27 -11.26
N GLU A 18 51.11 32.69 -12.43
CA GLU A 18 50.72 32.09 -13.70
C GLU A 18 51.77 31.06 -14.12
N CYS A 19 51.33 29.82 -14.34
CA CYS A 19 52.18 28.75 -14.87
C CYS A 19 51.68 28.28 -16.24
N ARG A 20 52.63 27.98 -17.13
CA ARG A 20 52.38 27.28 -18.41
C ARG A 20 52.44 25.77 -18.17
N ASN A 21 53.00 24.99 -19.09
CA ASN A 21 53.17 23.55 -18.89
C ASN A 21 54.14 23.25 -17.73
N LEU A 22 53.63 22.66 -16.66
CA LEU A 22 54.36 22.28 -15.45
C LEU A 22 54.10 20.82 -15.11
N THR A 23 55.16 20.06 -14.87
CA THR A 23 55.09 18.68 -14.41
C THR A 23 55.90 18.55 -13.13
N LEU A 24 55.25 18.16 -12.04
CA LEU A 24 55.89 17.79 -10.78
C LEU A 24 56.13 16.29 -10.76
N GLY A 25 57.29 15.87 -10.25
CA GLY A 25 57.64 14.48 -10.02
C GLY A 25 56.73 13.82 -8.97
N ARG A 26 56.99 12.55 -8.67
CA ARG A 26 56.26 11.77 -7.68
C ARG A 26 56.40 12.36 -6.28
N ASN A 27 55.44 12.06 -5.41
CA ASN A 27 55.45 12.47 -3.99
C ASN A 27 55.65 13.98 -3.77
N SER A 28 55.16 14.80 -4.71
CA SER A 28 55.32 16.26 -4.65
C SER A 28 54.14 16.93 -3.97
N LEU A 29 54.34 18.12 -3.43
CA LEU A 29 53.30 18.97 -2.85
C LEU A 29 53.21 20.28 -3.61
N LEU A 30 52.03 20.63 -4.10
CA LEU A 30 51.72 22.01 -4.48
C LEU A 30 50.67 22.53 -3.51
N ARG A 31 51.00 23.56 -2.73
CA ARG A 31 50.10 24.17 -1.75
C ARG A 31 49.87 25.64 -2.07
N ILE A 32 48.61 26.05 -2.07
CA ILE A 32 48.19 27.45 -2.06
C ILE A 32 47.84 27.79 -0.61
N GLU A 33 48.75 28.43 0.10
CA GLU A 33 48.50 28.94 1.46
C GLU A 33 47.72 30.26 1.43
N SER A 34 48.04 31.12 0.47
CA SER A 34 47.28 32.34 0.17
C SER A 34 47.61 32.82 -1.25
N GLY A 35 46.60 33.32 -1.97
CA GLY A 35 46.77 33.86 -3.33
C GLY A 35 46.08 33.04 -4.41
N SER A 36 46.69 32.93 -5.58
CA SER A 36 46.10 32.24 -6.75
C SER A 36 47.14 31.55 -7.61
N LEU A 37 46.82 30.32 -8.03
CA LEU A 37 47.52 29.63 -9.11
C LEU A 37 46.66 29.68 -10.37
N ILE A 38 47.21 30.26 -11.44
CA ILE A 38 46.58 30.32 -12.76
C ILE A 38 47.36 29.39 -13.69
N VAL A 39 46.70 28.39 -14.27
CA VAL A 39 47.28 27.61 -15.37
C VAL A 39 46.85 28.27 -16.67
N ALA A 40 47.82 28.70 -17.48
CA ALA A 40 47.54 29.41 -18.72
C ALA A 40 46.67 28.57 -19.67
N SER A 41 45.77 29.22 -20.41
CA SER A 41 44.89 28.54 -21.37
C SER A 41 45.70 27.71 -22.39
N GLY A 42 45.22 26.50 -22.69
CA GLY A 42 45.91 25.52 -23.52
C GLY A 42 47.09 24.80 -22.85
N CYS A 43 47.41 25.11 -21.59
CA CYS A 43 48.51 24.47 -20.85
C CYS A 43 48.01 23.35 -19.92
N VAL A 44 48.97 22.53 -19.49
CA VAL A 44 48.75 21.37 -18.62
C VAL A 44 49.61 21.47 -17.36
N LEU A 45 48.96 21.40 -16.20
CA LEU A 45 49.60 21.13 -14.91
C LEU A 45 49.53 19.62 -14.65
N THR A 46 50.65 18.96 -14.39
CA THR A 46 50.69 17.53 -14.08
C THR A 46 51.37 17.31 -12.74
N LEU A 47 50.67 16.63 -11.83
CA LEU A 47 51.22 16.13 -10.59
C LEU A 47 51.50 14.64 -10.73
N GLY A 48 52.74 14.23 -10.43
CA GLY A 48 53.18 12.84 -10.44
C GLY A 48 52.42 11.97 -9.42
N GLU A 49 52.68 10.66 -9.45
CA GLU A 49 52.05 9.71 -8.54
C GLU A 49 52.21 10.12 -7.07
N ASN A 50 51.18 9.83 -6.25
CA ASN A 50 51.16 10.11 -4.81
C ASN A 50 51.39 11.58 -4.42
N SER A 51 51.18 12.52 -5.34
CA SER A 51 51.37 13.96 -5.09
C SER A 51 50.11 14.63 -4.57
N ARG A 52 50.26 15.76 -3.89
CA ARG A 52 49.15 16.50 -3.28
C ARG A 52 49.03 17.90 -3.87
N LEU A 53 47.82 18.27 -4.29
CA LEU A 53 47.43 19.62 -4.63
C LEU A 53 46.52 20.15 -3.51
N ASP A 54 47.06 21.00 -2.65
CA ASP A 54 46.34 21.59 -1.52
C ASP A 54 45.96 23.04 -1.86
N ALA A 55 44.73 23.24 -2.33
CA ALA A 55 44.21 24.56 -2.70
C ALA A 55 43.30 25.15 -1.60
N ARG A 56 43.43 24.71 -0.35
CA ARG A 56 42.57 25.16 0.75
C ARG A 56 42.80 26.62 1.17
N GLY A 57 43.92 27.23 0.81
CA GLY A 57 44.24 28.62 1.16
C GLY A 57 44.05 29.64 0.03
N GLY A 58 43.65 29.23 -1.18
CA GLY A 58 43.49 30.18 -2.29
C GLY A 58 42.93 29.59 -3.58
N THR A 59 42.82 30.42 -4.61
CA THR A 59 42.12 30.04 -5.84
C THR A 59 43.00 29.25 -6.80
N LEU A 60 42.47 28.15 -7.32
CA LEU A 60 43.02 27.44 -8.47
C LEU A 60 42.23 27.79 -9.73
N ASN A 61 42.86 28.44 -10.71
CA ASN A 61 42.22 28.81 -11.97
C ASN A 61 42.77 27.96 -13.12
N LEU A 62 41.89 27.15 -13.70
CA LEU A 62 42.16 26.26 -14.82
C LEU A 62 41.39 26.68 -16.08
N THR A 63 40.93 27.92 -16.19
CA THR A 63 40.10 28.35 -17.33
C THR A 63 40.82 28.12 -18.68
N GLY A 64 40.30 27.20 -19.49
CA GLY A 64 40.92 26.77 -20.75
C GLY A 64 42.14 25.85 -20.60
N ALA A 65 42.45 25.38 -19.39
CA ALA A 65 43.60 24.55 -19.06
C ALA A 65 43.21 23.16 -18.54
N ARG A 66 44.19 22.27 -18.39
CA ARG A 66 44.03 20.92 -17.83
C ARG A 66 44.94 20.71 -16.63
N CYS A 67 44.44 20.07 -15.59
CA CYS A 67 45.21 19.61 -14.45
C CYS A 67 45.09 18.08 -14.33
N ASN A 68 46.23 17.40 -14.40
CA ASN A 68 46.37 15.94 -14.29
C ASN A 68 46.89 15.58 -12.90
N LEU A 69 46.09 14.85 -12.12
CA LEU A 69 46.53 14.20 -10.88
C LEU A 69 46.66 12.70 -11.16
N LYS A 70 47.89 12.20 -11.27
CA LYS A 70 48.16 10.76 -11.48
C LYS A 70 47.76 9.90 -10.27
N SER A 71 47.85 8.58 -10.42
CA SER A 71 47.45 7.63 -9.38
C SER A 71 48.03 7.95 -7.99
N GLY A 72 47.19 7.83 -6.96
CA GLY A 72 47.51 8.17 -5.57
C GLY A 72 47.47 9.67 -5.29
N GLY A 73 47.29 10.51 -6.30
CA GLY A 73 47.26 11.97 -6.15
C GLY A 73 46.03 12.45 -5.37
N THR A 74 46.18 13.49 -4.57
CA THR A 74 45.08 14.04 -3.75
C THR A 74 44.85 15.52 -4.03
N LEU A 75 43.60 15.90 -4.29
CA LEU A 75 43.14 17.29 -4.37
C LEU A 75 42.38 17.65 -3.09
N LEU A 76 42.81 18.72 -2.42
CA LEU A 76 42.17 19.22 -1.21
C LEU A 76 41.68 20.64 -1.42
N LEU A 77 40.40 20.86 -1.15
CA LEU A 77 39.70 22.12 -1.36
C LEU A 77 39.06 22.63 -0.07
N SER A 78 38.76 23.93 -0.07
CA SER A 78 38.00 24.64 0.96
C SER A 78 37.05 25.61 0.27
N ASP A 79 36.77 26.77 0.85
CA ASP A 79 35.81 27.77 0.36
C ASP A 79 36.29 28.54 -0.89
N PHE A 80 37.40 28.11 -1.52
CA PHE A 80 37.93 28.68 -2.77
C PHE A 80 37.64 27.75 -3.95
N PRO A 81 36.67 28.08 -4.82
CA PRO A 81 36.32 27.23 -5.95
C PRO A 81 37.45 27.13 -6.98
N VAL A 82 37.61 25.94 -7.57
CA VAL A 82 38.39 25.75 -8.78
C VAL A 82 37.63 26.39 -9.95
N LYS A 83 38.30 27.24 -10.73
CA LYS A 83 37.68 27.98 -11.84
C LYS A 83 37.98 27.33 -13.17
N GLY A 84 36.95 26.86 -13.87
CA GLY A 84 37.02 26.34 -15.23
C GLY A 84 37.87 25.09 -15.39
N GLY A 85 38.15 24.73 -16.65
CA GLY A 85 39.15 23.73 -17.04
C GLY A 85 38.76 22.27 -16.84
N ILE A 86 39.73 21.39 -17.06
CA ILE A 86 39.58 19.93 -16.91
C ILE A 86 40.43 19.45 -15.73
N LEU A 87 39.79 18.79 -14.77
CA LEU A 87 40.44 17.98 -13.75
C LEU A 87 40.43 16.51 -14.17
N ALA A 88 41.61 15.97 -14.48
CA ALA A 88 41.79 14.57 -14.83
C ALA A 88 42.44 13.82 -13.67
N GLY A 89 41.77 12.78 -13.18
CA GLY A 89 42.24 11.94 -12.07
C GLY A 89 42.49 10.48 -12.48
N GLY A 90 43.42 9.81 -11.81
CA GLY A 90 43.70 8.40 -12.01
C GLY A 90 44.05 8.08 -13.47
N TRP A 91 43.34 7.12 -14.05
CA TRP A 91 43.57 6.68 -15.43
C TRP A 91 43.52 7.82 -16.48
N ALA A 92 42.66 8.83 -16.32
CA ALA A 92 42.58 9.94 -17.29
C ALA A 92 43.76 10.93 -17.18
N ALA A 93 44.44 10.96 -16.03
CA ALA A 93 45.66 11.74 -15.87
C ALA A 93 46.87 11.04 -16.50
N GLU A 94 46.82 9.71 -16.60
CA GLU A 94 47.90 8.88 -17.12
C GLU A 94 47.80 8.66 -18.62
N ASN A 95 46.61 8.33 -19.12
CA ASN A 95 46.36 8.17 -20.55
C ASN A 95 44.85 8.28 -20.89
N ASP A 96 44.45 9.41 -21.48
CA ASP A 96 43.07 9.74 -21.87
C ASP A 96 42.52 8.78 -22.97
N SER A 97 43.38 8.03 -23.67
CA SER A 97 42.98 7.06 -24.71
C SER A 97 42.51 5.71 -24.15
N LEU A 98 42.68 5.45 -22.85
CA LEU A 98 42.31 4.19 -22.20
C LEU A 98 40.80 4.07 -21.90
N ILE A 99 40.00 5.07 -22.28
CA ILE A 99 38.55 5.12 -22.04
C ILE A 99 37.76 3.96 -22.72
N ASN A 100 38.39 3.27 -23.67
CA ASN A 100 37.78 2.19 -24.47
C ASN A 100 38.46 0.82 -24.31
N SER A 101 39.43 0.64 -23.41
CA SER A 101 40.10 -0.66 -23.25
C SER A 101 39.30 -1.60 -22.34
N GLU A 102 39.07 -2.84 -22.77
CA GLU A 102 38.36 -3.89 -22.02
C GLU A 102 39.11 -4.41 -20.78
N ASP A 103 40.29 -3.86 -20.48
CA ASP A 103 41.25 -4.40 -19.52
C ASP A 103 40.98 -3.94 -18.06
N TYR A 104 39.78 -4.21 -17.54
CA TYR A 104 39.26 -3.74 -16.25
C TYR A 104 40.22 -3.95 -15.05
N HIS A 105 41.06 -4.98 -15.09
CA HIS A 105 42.03 -5.29 -14.03
C HIS A 105 43.24 -4.34 -13.98
N ALA A 106 43.60 -3.71 -15.09
CA ALA A 106 44.73 -2.77 -15.13
C ALA A 106 44.44 -1.44 -14.41
N PHE A 107 43.16 -1.12 -14.15
CA PHE A 107 42.71 0.21 -13.74
C PHE A 107 42.29 0.33 -12.28
N GLN A 108 42.11 -0.78 -11.56
CA GLN A 108 41.63 -0.74 -10.16
C GLN A 108 42.55 0.05 -9.22
N HIS A 109 43.83 0.16 -9.58
CA HIS A 109 44.84 0.88 -8.80
C HIS A 109 45.05 2.33 -9.26
N MET A 110 44.45 2.77 -10.37
CA MET A 110 44.66 4.09 -10.97
C MET A 110 43.55 5.07 -10.55
N ARG A 111 43.62 5.53 -9.31
CA ARG A 111 42.65 6.45 -8.70
C ARG A 111 43.31 7.68 -8.10
N SER A 112 42.60 8.80 -8.15
CA SER A 112 42.98 10.03 -7.43
C SER A 112 41.92 10.37 -6.40
N TYR A 113 42.30 11.10 -5.36
CA TYR A 113 41.46 11.41 -4.21
C TYR A 113 41.00 12.86 -4.24
N LEU A 114 39.75 13.08 -3.84
CA LEU A 114 39.16 14.40 -3.69
C LEU A 114 38.61 14.57 -2.28
N ASP A 115 39.01 15.66 -1.63
CA ASP A 115 38.46 16.16 -0.38
C ASP A 115 38.02 17.62 -0.57
N ALA A 116 36.74 17.89 -0.35
CA ALA A 116 36.16 19.20 -0.58
C ALA A 116 35.01 19.46 0.42
N PRO A 117 34.82 20.72 0.85
CA PRO A 117 33.73 21.08 1.77
C PRO A 117 32.36 20.96 1.10
N ILE A 118 31.30 20.95 1.90
CA ILE A 118 29.90 20.96 1.43
C ILE A 118 29.49 22.40 1.05
N CYS A 119 30.18 22.99 0.07
CA CYS A 119 29.87 24.28 -0.54
C CYS A 119 30.34 24.28 -1.99
N LYS A 120 30.18 25.40 -2.72
CA LYS A 120 30.66 25.50 -4.09
C LYS A 120 32.17 25.30 -4.14
N ALA A 121 32.61 24.25 -4.81
CA ALA A 121 34.01 23.85 -4.95
C ALA A 121 34.48 23.94 -6.41
N PHE A 122 33.56 23.93 -7.37
CA PHE A 122 33.84 23.92 -8.80
C PHE A 122 32.97 24.95 -9.53
N ASP A 123 33.61 25.77 -10.35
CA ASP A 123 32.95 26.82 -11.13
C ASP A 123 33.27 26.64 -12.61
N GLY A 124 32.44 25.86 -13.31
CA GLY A 124 32.66 25.52 -14.72
C GLY A 124 33.78 24.49 -14.97
N THR A 125 34.18 23.73 -13.96
CA THR A 125 35.20 22.67 -14.08
C THR A 125 34.60 21.34 -14.57
N GLU A 126 35.28 20.70 -15.51
CA GLU A 126 34.96 19.37 -16.03
C GLU A 126 35.82 18.31 -15.35
N PHE A 127 35.25 17.13 -15.13
CA PHE A 127 35.93 16.00 -14.52
C PHE A 127 36.14 14.87 -15.53
N LYS A 128 37.34 14.31 -15.53
CA LYS A 128 37.68 13.08 -16.24
C LYS A 128 38.38 12.11 -15.30
N GLY A 129 38.26 10.82 -15.60
CA GLY A 129 38.98 9.79 -14.89
C GLY A 129 38.27 9.23 -13.67
N ARG A 130 39.00 8.48 -12.85
CA ARG A 130 38.47 7.91 -11.60
C ARG A 130 38.93 8.74 -10.41
N TRP A 131 37.94 9.33 -9.74
CA TRP A 131 38.09 10.00 -8.48
C TRP A 131 37.52 9.10 -7.38
N ASP A 132 38.21 9.02 -6.25
CA ASP A 132 37.75 8.39 -5.03
C ASP A 132 37.52 9.49 -3.97
N MET A 133 36.36 9.44 -3.35
CA MET A 133 35.87 10.34 -2.32
C MET A 133 34.91 9.55 -1.43
N ASP A 134 34.66 10.00 -0.21
CA ASP A 134 33.66 9.37 0.66
C ASP A 134 32.26 9.50 0.04
N ARG A 135 31.83 10.73 -0.22
CA ARG A 135 30.54 11.13 -0.77
C ARG A 135 30.74 12.24 -1.79
N ALA A 136 29.90 12.28 -2.81
CA ALA A 136 29.80 13.45 -3.67
C ALA A 136 28.63 14.33 -3.24
N TYR A 137 28.81 15.64 -3.33
CA TYR A 137 27.84 16.64 -2.90
C TYR A 137 27.45 17.53 -4.08
N PRO A 138 26.16 17.70 -4.39
CA PRO A 138 25.72 18.62 -5.44
C PRO A 138 26.14 20.07 -5.18
N GLN A 139 26.28 20.45 -3.90
CA GLN A 139 26.77 21.77 -3.47
C GLN A 139 28.10 22.13 -4.10
N TRP A 140 28.93 21.16 -4.49
CA TRP A 140 30.19 21.42 -5.18
C TRP A 140 30.02 22.17 -6.50
N PHE A 141 28.87 22.05 -7.17
CA PHE A 141 28.64 22.54 -8.53
C PHE A 141 27.71 23.75 -8.62
N ALA A 142 27.17 24.25 -7.51
CA ALA A 142 26.26 25.40 -7.51
C ALA A 142 26.31 26.20 -6.21
N ASP A 143 25.98 27.48 -6.31
CA ASP A 143 25.85 28.38 -5.17
C ASP A 143 24.59 28.08 -4.34
N ALA A 144 24.63 28.48 -3.07
CA ALA A 144 23.45 28.45 -2.21
C ALA A 144 22.32 29.30 -2.85
N GLY A 145 21.13 28.72 -3.01
CA GLY A 145 20.01 29.37 -3.67
C GLY A 145 19.87 29.08 -5.17
N CYS A 146 20.60 28.08 -5.70
CA CYS A 146 20.38 27.52 -7.04
C CYS A 146 18.89 27.28 -7.31
N ASP A 147 18.40 27.74 -8.47
CA ASP A 147 16.99 27.66 -8.86
C ASP A 147 16.62 26.31 -9.52
N ASP A 148 17.63 25.54 -9.93
CA ASP A 148 17.51 24.16 -10.39
C ASP A 148 18.67 23.28 -9.93
N TRP A 149 18.42 22.50 -8.89
CA TRP A 149 19.37 21.55 -8.31
C TRP A 149 19.53 20.26 -9.12
N SER A 150 18.67 19.99 -10.12
CA SER A 150 18.79 18.76 -10.91
C SER A 150 20.14 18.67 -11.66
N VAL A 151 20.66 19.81 -12.13
CA VAL A 151 21.96 19.88 -12.82
C VAL A 151 23.14 19.58 -11.88
N PRO A 152 23.29 20.26 -10.73
CA PRO A 152 24.31 19.91 -9.72
C PRO A 152 24.22 18.46 -9.23
N ILE A 153 23.01 17.93 -9.03
CA ILE A 153 22.80 16.55 -8.58
C ILE A 153 23.32 15.57 -9.65
N ASN A 154 22.94 15.76 -10.91
CA ASN A 154 23.42 14.91 -12.00
C ASN A 154 24.95 14.99 -12.18
N LYS A 155 25.57 16.17 -11.98
CA LYS A 155 27.03 16.31 -11.98
C LYS A 155 27.70 15.54 -10.85
N ALA A 156 27.15 15.59 -9.64
CA ALA A 156 27.65 14.83 -8.50
C ALA A 156 27.55 13.31 -8.73
N ILE A 157 26.42 12.84 -9.30
CA ILE A 157 26.24 11.43 -9.69
C ILE A 157 27.29 11.02 -10.73
N ALA A 158 27.49 11.84 -11.77
CA ALA A 158 28.47 11.56 -12.82
C ALA A 158 29.90 11.50 -12.28
N LEU A 159 30.28 12.42 -11.38
CA LEU A 159 31.60 12.41 -10.73
C LEU A 159 31.79 11.17 -9.85
N LYS A 160 30.79 10.85 -9.01
CA LYS A 160 30.90 9.76 -8.04
C LYS A 160 31.04 8.39 -8.69
N THR A 161 30.41 8.19 -9.84
CA THR A 161 30.29 6.93 -10.62
C THR A 161 29.67 5.74 -9.85
N THR A 162 30.07 5.48 -8.60
CA THR A 162 29.55 4.42 -7.71
C THR A 162 29.67 4.87 -6.25
N GLY A 163 28.71 4.52 -5.40
CA GLY A 163 28.66 4.88 -3.98
C GLY A 163 27.74 6.07 -3.72
N ASP A 164 28.05 6.87 -2.70
CA ASP A 164 27.09 7.79 -2.13
C ASP A 164 27.13 9.18 -2.77
N VAL A 165 25.96 9.65 -3.18
CA VAL A 165 25.68 11.06 -3.45
C VAL A 165 24.76 11.55 -2.35
N PHE A 166 25.24 12.49 -1.54
CA PHE A 166 24.54 12.93 -0.35
C PHE A 166 23.93 14.30 -0.52
N LEU A 167 22.66 14.41 -0.14
CA LEU A 167 21.88 15.63 -0.08
C LEU A 167 21.69 16.00 1.40
N PRO A 168 22.39 17.02 1.92
CA PRO A 168 22.06 17.58 3.23
C PRO A 168 20.61 18.07 3.29
N ALA A 169 20.03 18.14 4.49
CA ALA A 169 18.70 18.70 4.72
C ALA A 169 18.56 20.09 4.08
N GLY A 170 17.45 20.29 3.37
CA GLY A 170 17.24 21.47 2.56
C GLY A 170 16.14 21.26 1.52
N LEU A 171 15.71 22.39 0.96
CA LEU A 171 14.75 22.43 -0.14
C LEU A 171 15.50 22.55 -1.47
N TYR A 172 15.34 21.55 -2.33
CA TYR A 172 15.97 21.45 -3.65
C TYR A 172 14.89 21.61 -4.72
N TYR A 173 14.81 22.81 -5.31
CA TYR A 173 14.02 22.99 -6.52
C TYR A 173 14.66 22.23 -7.68
N VAL A 174 13.91 21.38 -8.36
CA VAL A 174 14.39 20.59 -9.49
C VAL A 174 13.51 20.84 -10.71
N LYS A 175 14.10 21.00 -11.89
CA LYS A 175 13.37 21.24 -13.15
C LYS A 175 13.58 20.16 -14.21
N HIS A 176 14.59 19.31 -14.03
CA HIS A 176 14.92 18.20 -14.93
C HIS A 176 15.03 16.88 -14.17
N THR A 177 14.93 15.77 -14.90
CA THR A 177 15.06 14.43 -14.33
C THR A 177 16.45 14.21 -13.72
N ILE A 178 16.48 13.69 -12.49
CA ILE A 178 17.68 13.20 -11.83
C ILE A 178 17.95 11.76 -12.29
N LEU A 179 19.16 11.51 -12.78
CA LEU A 179 19.58 10.24 -13.37
C LEU A 179 20.47 9.48 -12.40
N VAL A 180 19.87 8.57 -11.62
CA VAL A 180 20.60 7.72 -10.68
C VAL A 180 21.11 6.50 -11.42
N THR A 181 22.44 6.38 -11.53
CA THR A 181 23.09 5.30 -12.28
C THR A 181 23.41 4.09 -11.39
N MET A 182 23.77 2.97 -12.02
CA MET A 182 24.02 1.70 -11.35
C MET A 182 25.09 1.83 -10.24
N GLY A 183 24.76 1.36 -9.03
CA GLY A 183 25.66 1.37 -7.87
C GLY A 183 25.74 2.71 -7.14
N ILE A 184 24.93 3.70 -7.53
CA ILE A 184 24.78 4.95 -6.79
C ILE A 184 23.71 4.79 -5.71
N ARG A 185 24.00 5.35 -4.53
CA ARG A 185 23.00 5.60 -3.49
C ARG A 185 22.77 7.10 -3.41
N LEU A 186 21.57 7.55 -3.79
CA LEU A 186 21.14 8.93 -3.61
C LEU A 186 20.49 9.03 -2.23
N ILE A 187 21.17 9.70 -1.30
CA ILE A 187 20.83 9.67 0.13
C ILE A 187 20.56 11.09 0.62
N GLY A 188 19.40 11.29 1.25
CA GLY A 188 19.07 12.51 1.98
C GLY A 188 19.16 12.37 3.49
N GLU A 189 18.68 13.41 4.17
CA GLU A 189 18.35 13.40 5.60
C GLU A 189 16.84 13.23 5.78
N ASN A 190 16.46 12.18 6.53
CA ASN A 190 15.06 11.82 6.76
C ASN A 190 14.38 12.82 7.72
N GLY A 191 13.13 13.16 7.42
CA GLY A 191 12.29 14.02 8.26
C GLY A 191 11.04 14.46 7.50
N THR A 192 10.22 15.29 8.14
CA THR A 192 9.01 15.87 7.54
C THR A 192 9.16 17.37 7.35
N GLN A 193 8.36 17.95 6.45
CA GLN A 193 8.24 19.40 6.31
C GLN A 193 7.39 19.96 7.47
N GLU A 194 7.90 19.97 8.72
CA GLU A 194 7.27 20.74 9.80
C GLU A 194 7.54 22.24 9.61
N VAL A 195 6.64 22.95 8.94
CA VAL A 195 6.63 24.41 8.98
C VAL A 195 5.92 24.85 10.27
N LYS A 196 6.65 24.96 11.38
CA LYS A 196 6.14 25.70 12.54
C LYS A 196 6.24 27.21 12.23
N PRO A 197 5.16 28.00 12.39
CA PRO A 197 5.24 29.44 12.22
C PRO A 197 6.32 30.02 13.16
N GLY A 198 7.38 30.59 12.60
CA GLY A 198 8.47 31.22 13.36
C GLY A 198 9.74 30.38 13.57
N LEU A 199 9.79 29.13 13.11
CA LEU A 199 11.01 28.29 13.11
C LEU A 199 11.26 27.76 11.71
N ASN A 200 12.31 28.25 11.05
CA ASN A 200 12.63 27.91 9.66
C ASN A 200 13.96 27.15 9.58
N PRO A 201 13.95 25.84 9.88
CA PRO A 201 14.77 24.93 9.08
C PRO A 201 13.94 23.74 8.62
N VAL A 202 13.92 23.51 7.30
CA VAL A 202 13.52 22.22 6.73
C VAL A 202 14.52 21.18 7.28
N CYS A 203 14.08 20.35 8.22
CA CYS A 203 14.92 19.33 8.87
C CYS A 203 14.98 18.03 8.05
N SER A 204 14.73 18.12 6.74
CA SER A 204 14.67 16.99 5.82
C SER A 204 15.19 17.37 4.44
N THR A 205 15.53 16.38 3.63
CA THR A 205 15.86 16.58 2.21
C THR A 205 14.60 16.55 1.37
N VAL A 206 14.24 17.69 0.76
CA VAL A 206 13.02 17.82 -0.05
C VAL A 206 13.39 18.14 -1.49
N LEU A 207 13.04 17.25 -2.42
CA LEU A 207 12.99 17.52 -3.85
C LEU A 207 11.63 18.10 -4.19
N GLU A 208 11.60 19.36 -4.65
CA GLU A 208 10.36 20.02 -5.06
C GLU A 208 10.39 20.28 -6.58
N PRO A 209 9.66 19.48 -7.38
CA PRO A 209 9.57 19.66 -8.82
C PRO A 209 8.98 21.03 -9.20
N ARG A 210 9.61 21.71 -10.15
CA ARG A 210 9.17 22.99 -10.70
C ARG A 210 9.13 22.94 -12.23
N PRO A 211 8.20 23.67 -12.87
CA PRO A 211 8.15 23.74 -14.32
C PRO A 211 9.35 24.53 -14.88
N THR A 212 9.77 24.19 -16.09
CA THR A 212 10.78 24.96 -16.83
C THR A 212 10.13 26.20 -17.45
N VAL A 213 8.91 26.04 -17.97
CA VAL A 213 8.16 27.10 -18.64
C VAL A 213 6.68 27.06 -18.23
N VAL A 214 6.10 28.23 -18.00
CA VAL A 214 4.65 28.42 -17.79
C VAL A 214 4.15 29.46 -18.79
N LYS A 215 3.22 29.08 -19.66
CA LYS A 215 2.59 29.98 -20.65
C LYS A 215 1.09 30.08 -20.39
N LEU A 216 0.51 31.27 -20.48
CA LEU A 216 -0.95 31.43 -20.49
C LEU A 216 -1.49 31.13 -21.89
N MET A 217 -2.37 30.13 -22.02
CA MET A 217 -3.10 29.83 -23.24
C MET A 217 -4.33 30.74 -23.37
N PRO A 218 -4.72 31.13 -24.61
CA PRO A 218 -5.97 31.84 -24.84
C PRO A 218 -7.18 31.01 -24.37
N PRO A 219 -8.26 31.66 -23.91
CA PRO A 219 -9.46 30.97 -23.47
C PRO A 219 -10.12 30.17 -24.62
N ILE A 220 -10.45 28.91 -24.33
CA ILE A 220 -11.44 28.07 -25.06
C ILE A 220 -12.85 28.55 -24.64
N PRO A 221 -14.01 28.24 -25.29
CA PRO A 221 -15.31 28.93 -25.10
C PRO A 221 -15.91 29.05 -23.68
N SER A 222 -15.19 28.71 -22.61
CA SER A 222 -15.54 28.89 -21.20
C SER A 222 -14.88 30.10 -20.50
N ASN A 223 -14.31 31.08 -21.21
CA ASN A 223 -13.77 32.34 -20.66
C ASN A 223 -12.62 32.24 -19.62
N VAL A 224 -11.99 31.07 -19.44
CA VAL A 224 -10.85 30.92 -18.52
C VAL A 224 -9.56 30.60 -19.29
N ALA A 225 -8.52 31.43 -19.11
CA ALA A 225 -7.18 31.16 -19.63
C ALA A 225 -6.55 29.98 -18.87
N ARG A 226 -5.94 29.03 -19.60
CA ARG A 226 -5.29 27.84 -19.01
C ARG A 226 -3.77 27.99 -19.05
N PRO A 227 -3.01 27.63 -18.01
CA PRO A 227 -1.57 27.54 -18.13
C PRO A 227 -1.18 26.30 -18.96
N SER A 228 -0.39 26.48 -20.02
CA SER A 228 0.42 25.41 -20.61
C SER A 228 1.72 25.32 -19.83
N ILE A 229 1.99 24.14 -19.29
CA ILE A 229 3.16 23.87 -18.45
C ILE A 229 4.11 22.99 -19.24
N SER A 230 5.36 23.42 -19.35
CA SER A 230 6.44 22.60 -19.90
C SER A 230 7.44 22.23 -18.81
N THR A 231 8.09 21.09 -19.01
CA THR A 231 9.06 20.56 -18.06
C THR A 231 10.20 19.81 -18.74
N GLY A 232 11.38 19.89 -18.14
CA GLY A 232 12.54 19.05 -18.46
C GLY A 232 12.52 17.68 -17.80
N PHE A 233 11.43 17.29 -17.10
CA PHE A 233 11.26 15.92 -16.60
C PHE A 233 10.96 14.98 -17.78
N SER A 234 11.95 14.19 -18.17
CA SER A 234 11.81 13.17 -19.22
C SER A 234 10.67 12.22 -18.86
N HIS A 235 9.67 12.13 -19.75
CA HIS A 235 8.45 11.35 -19.54
C HIS A 235 7.67 11.68 -18.23
N GLY A 236 7.85 12.88 -17.69
CA GLY A 236 7.20 13.33 -16.45
C GLY A 236 7.77 12.71 -15.18
N VAL A 237 9.03 12.26 -15.18
CA VAL A 237 9.67 11.55 -14.06
C VAL A 237 10.68 12.44 -13.34
N VAL A 238 10.56 12.58 -12.01
CA VAL A 238 11.53 13.34 -11.18
C VAL A 238 12.86 12.61 -11.09
N VAL A 239 12.84 11.33 -10.71
CA VAL A 239 14.05 10.52 -10.54
C VAL A 239 13.95 9.25 -11.38
N ALA A 240 14.90 9.06 -12.29
CA ALA A 240 15.01 7.86 -13.11
C ALA A 240 16.23 7.06 -12.70
N VAL A 241 16.01 5.77 -12.41
CA VAL A 241 17.01 4.87 -11.84
C VAL A 241 17.42 3.83 -12.85
N ASN A 242 18.73 3.64 -13.03
CA ASN A 242 19.35 2.62 -13.89
C ASN A 242 18.92 2.69 -15.37
N VAL A 243 18.50 3.86 -15.84
CA VAL A 243 18.02 4.07 -17.21
C VAL A 243 19.15 4.24 -18.24
N VAL A 244 18.90 3.87 -19.49
CA VAL A 244 19.74 4.17 -20.67
C VAL A 244 19.73 5.67 -20.95
N ASP A 245 20.78 6.14 -21.63
CA ASP A 245 20.92 7.56 -21.99
C ASP A 245 19.77 8.03 -22.91
N SER A 246 19.20 7.14 -23.73
CA SER A 246 18.04 7.46 -24.60
C SER A 246 16.71 7.63 -23.86
N PHE A 247 16.66 7.40 -22.53
CA PHE A 247 15.50 7.76 -21.71
C PHE A 247 15.39 9.27 -21.54
N VAL A 248 16.52 9.98 -21.62
CA VAL A 248 16.59 11.43 -21.44
C VAL A 248 16.12 12.12 -22.71
N GLN A 249 15.07 12.93 -22.58
CA GLN A 249 14.63 13.82 -23.64
C GLN A 249 15.41 15.12 -23.56
N THR A 250 15.87 15.62 -24.71
CA THR A 250 16.64 16.87 -24.80
C THR A 250 15.76 18.12 -24.83
N ASP A 251 14.49 17.96 -25.19
CA ASP A 251 13.53 19.05 -25.30
C ASP A 251 12.51 18.96 -24.17
N ASP A 252 12.03 20.12 -23.70
CA ASP A 252 10.94 20.20 -22.74
C ASP A 252 9.68 19.54 -23.29
N ILE A 253 9.01 18.75 -22.44
CA ILE A 253 7.70 18.19 -22.76
C ILE A 253 6.59 19.08 -22.22
N SER A 254 5.51 19.20 -22.99
CA SER A 254 4.26 19.77 -22.49
C SER A 254 3.52 18.76 -21.61
N LEU A 255 3.05 19.20 -20.46
CA LEU A 255 2.17 18.44 -19.56
C LEU A 255 0.68 18.71 -19.83
N ASP A 256 0.34 19.29 -20.99
CA ASP A 256 -1.06 19.45 -21.43
C ASP A 256 -1.74 18.09 -21.68
N LYS A 257 -0.95 17.00 -21.78
CA LYS A 257 -1.40 15.61 -21.91
C LYS A 257 -0.50 14.69 -21.10
N LYS A 258 -1.04 13.52 -20.74
CA LYS A 258 -0.30 12.42 -20.12
C LYS A 258 0.97 12.08 -20.90
N PRO A 259 2.18 12.22 -20.33
CA PRO A 259 3.41 11.82 -20.97
C PRO A 259 3.44 10.30 -21.18
N ALA A 260 3.66 9.87 -22.42
CA ALA A 260 3.85 8.47 -22.74
C ALA A 260 5.24 8.01 -22.28
N ILE A 261 5.30 6.99 -21.42
CA ILE A 261 6.48 6.15 -21.28
C ILE A 261 6.25 5.01 -22.27
N GLY A 262 6.93 5.04 -23.40
CA GLY A 262 6.71 4.07 -24.47
C GLY A 262 6.95 2.65 -23.98
N ASN A 263 6.29 1.67 -24.61
CA ASN A 263 6.49 0.24 -24.36
C ASN A 263 7.85 -0.28 -24.91
N THR A 264 8.86 0.60 -24.97
CA THR A 264 10.18 0.25 -25.48
C THR A 264 10.81 -0.73 -24.52
N LYS A 265 11.09 -1.93 -25.03
CA LYS A 265 11.44 -3.11 -24.24
C LYS A 265 12.74 -2.99 -23.46
N TYR A 266 13.52 -1.91 -23.52
CA TYR A 266 14.83 -1.84 -22.86
C TYR A 266 15.20 -0.40 -22.50
N TYR A 267 14.76 0.07 -21.33
CA TYR A 267 15.33 1.30 -20.76
C TYR A 267 16.53 0.99 -19.86
N TRP A 268 17.03 -0.25 -19.80
CA TRP A 268 18.11 -0.59 -18.87
C TRP A 268 19.48 -0.28 -19.44
N LYS A 269 20.30 0.45 -18.68
CA LYS A 269 21.70 0.69 -19.04
C LYS A 269 22.52 -0.59 -19.13
N ARG A 270 22.10 -1.67 -18.45
CA ARG A 270 22.73 -2.99 -18.44
C ARG A 270 21.69 -4.08 -18.16
N ALA A 271 21.83 -5.26 -18.77
CA ALA A 271 21.01 -6.42 -18.44
C ALA A 271 21.21 -6.86 -16.98
N TYR A 272 20.12 -7.12 -16.25
CA TYR A 272 20.11 -7.62 -14.86
C TYR A 272 20.95 -6.78 -13.87
N PRO A 273 20.64 -5.49 -13.67
CA PRO A 273 21.44 -4.64 -12.79
C PRO A 273 21.37 -5.15 -11.33
N CYS A 274 22.54 -5.25 -10.70
CA CYS A 274 22.68 -5.69 -9.31
C CYS A 274 21.93 -4.74 -8.34
N PRO A 275 21.46 -5.23 -7.18
CA PRO A 275 20.70 -4.46 -6.19
C PRO A 275 21.50 -3.39 -5.42
N GLY A 276 22.59 -2.87 -5.99
CA GLY A 276 23.45 -1.86 -5.37
C GLY A 276 22.99 -0.41 -5.53
N THR A 277 21.96 -0.15 -6.35
CA THR A 277 21.42 1.20 -6.55
C THR A 277 20.30 1.48 -5.55
N ALA A 278 20.34 2.65 -4.89
CA ALA A 278 19.32 3.00 -3.90
C ALA A 278 18.93 4.49 -3.91
N ILE A 279 17.70 4.76 -3.47
CA ILE A 279 17.20 6.08 -3.14
C ILE A 279 16.69 6.03 -1.71
N GLU A 280 17.25 6.87 -0.84
CA GLU A 280 17.05 6.76 0.60
C GLU A 280 16.81 8.13 1.25
N ASN A 281 15.88 8.20 2.20
CA ASN A 281 15.72 9.34 3.11
C ASN A 281 15.46 10.70 2.42
N ILE A 282 14.69 10.70 1.34
CA ILE A 282 14.29 11.92 0.63
C ILE A 282 12.77 12.08 0.61
N MET A 283 12.31 13.31 0.48
CA MET A 283 10.93 13.65 0.19
C MET A 283 10.81 14.15 -1.25
N ILE A 284 9.87 13.62 -2.03
CA ILE A 284 9.45 14.18 -3.32
C ILE A 284 8.10 14.87 -3.10
N LEU A 285 8.13 16.19 -3.07
CA LEU A 285 6.97 17.04 -2.75
C LEU A 285 6.49 17.78 -3.99
N ASN A 286 5.37 17.34 -4.56
CA ASN A 286 4.72 18.04 -5.65
C ASN A 286 3.67 19.03 -5.12
N LYS A 287 4.12 20.20 -4.69
CA LYS A 287 3.28 21.25 -4.05
C LYS A 287 3.30 22.58 -4.79
N TRP A 288 3.54 22.56 -6.08
CA TRP A 288 3.53 23.78 -6.89
C TRP A 288 2.11 24.39 -6.93
N ASN A 289 1.89 25.45 -6.16
CA ASN A 289 0.63 26.21 -6.17
C ASN A 289 0.59 27.13 -7.39
N TYR A 290 -0.27 26.84 -8.36
CA TYR A 290 -0.69 27.85 -9.34
C TYR A 290 -1.91 28.60 -8.77
N SER A 291 -1.71 29.78 -8.20
CA SER A 291 -2.82 30.71 -8.03
C SER A 291 -3.05 31.39 -9.38
N ALA A 292 -4.06 30.94 -10.15
CA ALA A 292 -4.68 31.85 -11.10
C ALA A 292 -5.09 33.10 -10.31
N GLU A 293 -4.73 34.27 -10.81
CA GLU A 293 -4.80 35.56 -10.13
C GLU A 293 -6.11 35.78 -9.33
N ALA A 294 -6.01 36.66 -8.33
CA ALA A 294 -6.98 37.00 -7.28
C ALA A 294 -8.43 37.41 -7.68
N LYS A 295 -8.91 37.05 -8.88
CA LYS A 295 -10.26 37.31 -9.40
C LYS A 295 -11.08 36.05 -9.73
N ALA A 296 -10.60 34.86 -9.39
CA ALA A 296 -11.43 33.65 -9.49
C ALA A 296 -12.53 33.65 -8.39
N PRO A 297 -13.80 33.34 -8.73
CA PRO A 297 -14.88 33.13 -7.75
C PRO A 297 -14.44 32.14 -6.67
N ALA A 298 -14.95 32.27 -5.44
CA ALA A 298 -14.54 31.44 -4.30
C ALA A 298 -14.63 29.91 -4.56
N ALA A 299 -15.48 29.47 -5.48
CA ALA A 299 -15.63 28.08 -5.90
C ALA A 299 -14.51 27.54 -6.82
N ILE A 300 -13.62 28.40 -7.34
CA ILE A 300 -12.52 28.05 -8.27
C ILE A 300 -11.14 28.17 -7.59
N LYS A 301 -11.08 28.57 -6.30
CA LYS A 301 -9.81 28.78 -5.57
C LYS A 301 -9.07 27.50 -5.16
N GLU A 302 -9.58 26.35 -5.57
CA GLU A 302 -9.24 25.00 -5.13
C GLU A 302 -9.45 24.13 -6.39
N TYR A 303 -8.53 23.41 -7.03
CA TYR A 303 -7.27 22.79 -6.64
C TYR A 303 -6.47 22.43 -7.91
N CYS A 304 -5.21 22.85 -8.00
CA CYS A 304 -4.13 22.06 -8.60
C CYS A 304 -2.96 22.19 -7.63
N ILE A 305 -2.77 21.21 -6.76
CA ILE A 305 -1.62 21.18 -5.84
C ILE A 305 -0.52 20.45 -6.59
N GLY A 306 0.33 21.18 -7.30
CA GLY A 306 1.46 20.60 -8.02
C GLY A 306 1.32 20.56 -9.54
N MET A 307 2.38 20.07 -10.18
CA MET A 307 2.44 19.83 -11.62
C MET A 307 1.67 18.55 -11.98
N PRO A 308 0.89 18.55 -13.08
CA PRO A 308 0.09 17.40 -13.49
C PRO A 308 0.94 16.26 -14.05
N PHE A 309 0.43 15.02 -13.99
CA PHE A 309 1.05 13.82 -14.56
C PHE A 309 2.51 13.55 -14.14
N LEU A 310 2.90 14.03 -12.97
CA LEU A 310 4.27 13.88 -12.49
C LEU A 310 4.44 12.56 -11.72
N ARG A 311 5.44 11.79 -12.13
CA ARG A 311 5.88 10.55 -11.49
C ARG A 311 7.05 10.81 -10.56
N GLY A 312 7.02 10.22 -9.36
CA GLY A 312 8.12 10.33 -8.41
C GLY A 312 9.37 9.64 -8.92
N ILE A 313 9.35 8.31 -8.91
CA ILE A 313 10.51 7.48 -9.26
C ILE A 313 10.14 6.49 -10.37
N PHE A 314 10.94 6.46 -11.43
CA PHE A 314 10.94 5.39 -12.43
C PHE A 314 12.17 4.51 -12.25
N VAL A 315 11.99 3.19 -12.26
CA VAL A 315 13.10 2.23 -12.07
C VAL A 315 13.19 1.24 -13.21
N ALA A 316 14.40 1.14 -13.76
CA ALA A 316 14.84 0.12 -14.70
C ALA A 316 15.70 -0.94 -13.98
N GLY A 317 15.15 -2.10 -13.66
CA GLY A 317 15.90 -3.20 -13.04
C GLY A 317 15.82 -3.24 -11.50
N GLY A 318 16.74 -3.94 -10.83
CA GLY A 318 16.76 -4.06 -9.37
C GLY A 318 17.23 -2.77 -8.70
N ALA A 319 16.47 -2.29 -7.70
CA ALA A 319 16.84 -1.14 -6.87
C ALA A 319 16.14 -1.21 -5.50
N ARG A 320 16.71 -0.49 -4.53
CA ARG A 320 16.12 -0.26 -3.22
C ARG A 320 15.62 1.17 -3.09
N ILE A 321 14.33 1.34 -2.82
CA ILE A 321 13.74 2.62 -2.44
C ILE A 321 13.32 2.52 -1.00
N GLU A 322 13.87 3.38 -0.15
CA GLU A 322 13.73 3.22 1.30
C GLU A 322 13.56 4.54 2.03
N SER A 323 12.59 4.60 2.94
CA SER A 323 12.32 5.81 3.73
C SER A 323 12.13 7.06 2.87
N VAL A 324 11.45 6.89 1.73
CA VAL A 324 11.08 7.97 0.82
C VAL A 324 9.65 8.41 1.11
N LEU A 325 9.44 9.72 1.22
CA LEU A 325 8.12 10.32 1.33
C LEU A 325 7.69 10.87 -0.03
N PHE A 326 6.52 10.47 -0.50
CA PHE A 326 5.89 10.95 -1.73
C PHE A 326 4.65 11.76 -1.38
N ASP A 327 4.51 12.96 -1.94
CA ASP A 327 3.32 13.77 -1.73
C ASP A 327 2.90 14.50 -3.00
N GLY A 328 1.61 14.36 -3.35
CA GLY A 328 1.00 15.06 -4.47
C GLY A 328 1.40 14.54 -5.86
N LEU A 329 1.85 13.29 -5.97
CA LEU A 329 2.30 12.74 -7.26
C LEU A 329 1.16 12.00 -7.97
N TRP A 330 1.18 12.04 -9.30
CA TRP A 330 0.26 11.26 -10.11
C TRP A 330 0.48 9.76 -9.92
N GLN A 331 1.74 9.33 -10.01
CA GLN A 331 2.19 7.98 -9.70
C GLN A 331 3.48 8.09 -8.91
N SER A 332 3.52 7.55 -7.69
CA SER A 332 4.69 7.70 -6.83
C SER A 332 5.86 6.89 -7.38
N ILE A 333 5.58 5.67 -7.82
CA ILE A 333 6.60 4.72 -8.24
C ILE A 333 6.11 3.93 -9.46
N LEU A 334 6.99 3.79 -10.44
CA LEU A 334 6.81 2.93 -11.60
C LEU A 334 8.08 2.12 -11.87
N TRP A 335 8.01 0.80 -11.70
CA TRP A 335 9.01 -0.13 -12.21
C TRP A 335 8.69 -0.50 -13.65
N GLN A 336 9.74 -0.64 -14.46
CA GLN A 336 9.59 -1.13 -15.83
C GLN A 336 9.03 -2.56 -15.86
N SER A 337 8.19 -2.85 -16.87
CA SER A 337 7.57 -4.16 -17.13
C SER A 337 8.51 -5.22 -17.74
N ASN A 338 9.78 -5.25 -17.31
CA ASN A 338 10.76 -6.26 -17.72
C ASN A 338 11.28 -7.00 -16.49
N TYR A 339 11.79 -8.22 -16.71
CA TYR A 339 12.33 -9.08 -15.65
C TYR A 339 13.35 -8.38 -14.73
N CYS A 340 13.08 -8.21 -13.45
CA CYS A 340 14.10 -7.70 -12.55
C CYS A 340 13.99 -8.19 -11.12
N ASP A 341 15.09 -8.71 -10.61
CA ASP A 341 15.19 -9.29 -9.27
C ASP A 341 15.48 -8.22 -8.22
N CYS A 342 15.22 -8.59 -6.97
CA CYS A 342 15.58 -7.81 -5.78
C CYS A 342 14.95 -6.41 -5.73
N LYS A 343 13.72 -6.26 -6.24
CA LYS A 343 12.92 -5.04 -6.08
C LYS A 343 12.61 -4.84 -4.60
N THR A 344 13.07 -3.73 -4.02
CA THR A 344 12.79 -3.41 -2.62
C THR A 344 12.12 -2.04 -2.51
N LEU A 345 10.93 -2.01 -1.91
CA LEU A 345 10.28 -0.80 -1.45
C LEU A 345 9.99 -0.92 0.05
N ALA A 346 10.71 -0.16 0.86
CA ALA A 346 10.66 -0.30 2.31
C ALA A 346 10.46 1.03 3.04
N ARG A 347 9.58 1.04 4.05
CA ARG A 347 9.44 2.18 4.98
C ARG A 347 9.10 3.51 4.31
N CYS A 348 8.44 3.47 3.16
CA CYS A 348 8.05 4.66 2.41
C CYS A 348 6.64 5.12 2.80
N THR A 349 6.40 6.42 2.73
CA THR A 349 5.09 7.02 3.01
C THR A 349 4.58 7.74 1.76
N LEU A 350 3.36 7.41 1.35
CA LEU A 350 2.68 8.04 0.21
C LEU A 350 1.49 8.82 0.73
N HIS A 351 1.50 10.13 0.55
CA HIS A 351 0.39 11.03 0.83
C HIS A 351 -0.25 11.52 -0.46
N ARG A 352 -1.58 11.47 -0.51
CA ARG A 352 -2.38 11.98 -1.64
C ARG A 352 -1.85 11.50 -3.01
N PRO A 353 -1.47 10.21 -3.19
CA PRO A 353 -1.13 9.72 -4.51
C PRO A 353 -2.34 9.88 -5.44
N GLY A 354 -2.08 10.10 -6.73
CA GLY A 354 -3.10 10.31 -7.75
C GLY A 354 -3.92 11.60 -7.62
N CYS A 355 -3.64 12.51 -6.68
CA CYS A 355 -4.38 13.78 -6.57
C CYS A 355 -4.17 14.73 -7.77
N ASN A 356 -3.21 14.41 -8.64
CA ASN A 356 -2.90 15.13 -9.88
C ASN A 356 -3.23 14.31 -11.15
N ASN A 357 -4.19 13.38 -11.03
CA ASN A 357 -4.71 12.50 -12.10
C ASN A 357 -5.51 13.21 -13.20
N PHE A 358 -5.75 14.50 -13.08
CA PHE A 358 -6.95 15.05 -13.66
C PHE A 358 -6.70 16.02 -14.82
N GLU A 359 -7.33 15.75 -15.97
CA GLU A 359 -7.48 16.75 -17.01
C GLU A 359 -8.27 17.95 -16.47
N ILE A 360 -7.80 19.17 -16.70
CA ILE A 360 -8.54 20.36 -16.29
C ILE A 360 -9.73 20.53 -17.27
N ASN A 361 -10.96 20.30 -16.81
CA ASN A 361 -12.16 20.49 -17.62
C ASN A 361 -12.45 21.99 -17.86
N ALA A 362 -13.47 22.32 -18.67
CA ALA A 362 -13.80 23.70 -19.06
C ALA A 362 -14.05 24.66 -17.86
N ASN A 363 -14.32 24.11 -16.66
CA ASN A 363 -14.59 24.83 -15.42
C ASN A 363 -13.39 24.85 -14.45
N CYS A 364 -12.19 24.51 -14.92
CA CYS A 364 -11.01 24.33 -14.07
C CYS A 364 -11.14 23.18 -13.05
N LEU A 365 -12.08 22.26 -13.29
CA LEU A 365 -12.27 21.11 -12.43
C LEU A 365 -11.54 19.89 -12.98
N PRO A 366 -10.87 19.14 -12.11
CA PRO A 366 -10.15 17.93 -12.47
C PRO A 366 -11.05 16.78 -13.02
N VAL A 367 -11.15 16.52 -14.33
CA VAL A 367 -11.86 15.37 -14.95
C VAL A 367 -11.36 15.01 -16.38
N GLU A 368 -10.88 13.77 -16.61
CA GLU A 368 -10.92 13.11 -17.94
C GLU A 368 -12.35 12.58 -18.14
N LEU A 369 -13.03 12.81 -19.25
CA LEU A 369 -14.45 12.44 -19.43
C LEU A 369 -14.59 11.25 -20.40
N ASN A 370 -15.43 10.27 -20.05
CA ASN A 370 -15.97 9.29 -20.98
C ASN A 370 -16.77 10.01 -22.09
N ASN A 371 -17.05 9.32 -23.20
CA ASN A 371 -17.84 9.86 -24.32
C ASN A 371 -19.25 10.35 -23.91
N ASP A 372 -19.76 9.90 -22.75
CA ASP A 372 -21.05 10.29 -22.18
C ASP A 372 -20.97 11.48 -21.21
N GLY A 373 -19.78 12.06 -21.01
CA GLY A 373 -19.58 13.17 -20.08
C GLY A 373 -19.48 12.76 -18.60
N SER A 374 -19.35 11.48 -18.28
CA SER A 374 -18.98 11.02 -16.93
C SER A 374 -17.46 11.05 -16.72
N PRO A 375 -16.94 11.25 -15.49
CA PRO A 375 -15.51 11.08 -15.20
C PRO A 375 -15.01 9.71 -15.61
N LYS A 376 -13.96 9.66 -16.42
CA LYS A 376 -13.19 8.48 -16.76
C LYS A 376 -12.26 8.17 -15.58
N ILE A 377 -12.64 7.17 -14.79
CA ILE A 377 -11.93 6.73 -13.59
C ILE A 377 -10.91 5.65 -13.97
N GLU A 378 -10.03 5.91 -14.93
CA GLU A 378 -8.87 5.04 -15.18
C GLU A 378 -7.66 5.59 -14.43
N SER A 379 -7.66 5.48 -13.09
CA SER A 379 -6.47 5.81 -12.33
C SER A 379 -5.39 4.75 -12.52
N GLU A 380 -4.16 5.22 -12.77
CA GLU A 380 -2.95 4.40 -12.70
C GLU A 380 -2.75 3.88 -11.26
N TYR A 381 -1.88 2.89 -11.06
CA TYR A 381 -1.49 2.49 -9.71
C TYR A 381 -0.55 3.54 -9.11
N ALA A 382 -0.77 3.91 -7.84
CA ALA A 382 0.15 4.75 -7.09
C ALA A 382 1.55 4.14 -7.06
N ILE A 383 1.61 2.81 -6.97
CA ILE A 383 2.81 2.00 -7.08
C ILE A 383 2.56 0.89 -8.10
N ASP A 384 3.26 0.93 -9.22
CA ASP A 384 3.34 -0.19 -10.15
C ASP A 384 4.73 -0.82 -10.04
N MET A 385 4.82 -2.05 -9.54
CA MET A 385 6.10 -2.76 -9.38
C MET A 385 6.54 -3.49 -10.65
N GLY A 386 5.90 -3.19 -11.78
CA GLY A 386 6.18 -3.79 -13.08
C GLY A 386 5.81 -5.26 -13.13
N THR A 387 6.43 -5.98 -14.06
CA THR A 387 6.30 -7.43 -14.22
C THR A 387 7.60 -8.12 -13.85
N LEU A 388 7.57 -9.44 -13.65
CA LEU A 388 8.70 -10.38 -13.67
C LEU A 388 9.83 -10.07 -12.69
N GLY A 389 10.16 -11.02 -11.82
CA GLY A 389 11.33 -10.92 -10.95
C GLY A 389 11.17 -11.59 -9.61
N ASP A 390 12.32 -11.92 -9.02
CA ASP A 390 12.43 -12.71 -7.81
C ASP A 390 12.89 -11.87 -6.61
N ALA A 391 12.65 -12.37 -5.40
CA ALA A 391 13.05 -11.73 -4.15
C ALA A 391 12.48 -10.32 -3.97
N LEU A 392 11.18 -10.15 -4.26
CA LEU A 392 10.43 -8.92 -4.01
C LEU A 392 10.33 -8.64 -2.50
N VAL A 393 10.58 -7.39 -2.09
CA VAL A 393 10.34 -6.90 -0.73
C VAL A 393 9.48 -5.64 -0.79
N PHE A 394 8.26 -5.71 -0.23
CA PHE A 394 7.37 -4.58 -0.02
C PHE A 394 7.01 -4.49 1.47
N HIS A 395 7.79 -3.71 2.23
CA HIS A 395 7.85 -3.83 3.69
C HIS A 395 7.64 -2.49 4.40
N GLY A 396 6.76 -2.44 5.41
CA GLY A 396 6.71 -1.30 6.33
C GLY A 396 6.25 0.02 5.72
N ASN A 397 5.57 0.00 4.56
CA ASN A 397 5.12 1.20 3.86
C ASN A 397 3.77 1.71 4.40
N ALA A 398 3.51 3.01 4.25
CA ALA A 398 2.24 3.64 4.59
C ALA A 398 1.65 4.34 3.36
N LEU A 399 0.49 3.86 2.89
CA LEU A 399 -0.18 4.35 1.69
C LEU A 399 -1.48 5.04 2.08
N HIS A 400 -1.45 6.37 2.17
CA HIS A 400 -2.59 7.20 2.57
C HIS A 400 -3.32 7.78 1.36
N ASP A 401 -4.26 7.01 0.82
CA ASP A 401 -5.19 7.43 -0.25
C ASP A 401 -6.57 6.78 -0.09
N PRO A 402 -7.61 7.52 0.33
CA PRO A 402 -8.90 6.92 0.60
C PRO A 402 -9.82 6.78 -0.62
N GLU A 403 -9.59 7.47 -1.75
CA GLU A 403 -10.72 7.75 -2.66
C GLU A 403 -10.48 7.61 -4.18
N PHE A 404 -9.26 7.73 -4.74
CA PHE A 404 -9.14 7.96 -6.20
C PHE A 404 -8.10 7.15 -6.98
N THR A 405 -7.15 6.43 -6.35
CA THR A 405 -6.06 5.74 -7.06
C THR A 405 -6.10 4.22 -6.87
N LYS A 406 -5.73 3.46 -7.91
CA LYS A 406 -5.36 2.04 -7.70
C LYS A 406 -4.12 2.00 -6.80
N GLY A 407 -4.07 1.12 -5.81
CA GLY A 407 -3.04 1.20 -4.78
C GLY A 407 -1.68 0.70 -5.24
N VAL A 408 -1.55 -0.62 -5.25
CA VAL A 408 -0.31 -1.32 -5.57
C VAL A 408 -0.60 -2.39 -6.61
N CYS A 409 0.25 -2.50 -7.64
CA CYS A 409 0.21 -3.60 -8.59
C CYS A 409 1.48 -4.43 -8.55
N LEU A 410 1.31 -5.74 -8.41
CA LEU A 410 2.34 -6.77 -8.52
C LEU A 410 1.97 -7.72 -9.66
N ARG A 411 2.85 -7.85 -10.66
CA ARG A 411 2.61 -8.74 -11.80
C ARG A 411 3.76 -9.70 -11.98
N GLN A 412 3.47 -10.98 -12.20
CA GLN A 412 4.45 -11.99 -12.56
C GLN A 412 5.66 -12.06 -11.60
N CYS A 413 5.46 -11.78 -10.32
CA CYS A 413 6.53 -11.82 -9.31
C CYS A 413 6.64 -13.25 -8.77
N HIS A 414 7.86 -13.79 -8.68
CA HIS A 414 8.11 -15.15 -8.19
C HIS A 414 8.99 -15.14 -6.94
N GLY A 415 8.39 -15.41 -5.78
CA GLY A 415 9.10 -15.34 -4.50
C GLY A 415 9.24 -13.91 -3.98
N GLY A 416 8.77 -13.69 -2.76
CA GLY A 416 8.84 -12.38 -2.12
C GLY A 416 7.79 -12.18 -1.03
N VAL A 417 7.76 -10.97 -0.48
CA VAL A 417 6.92 -10.63 0.66
C VAL A 417 6.30 -9.23 0.51
N VAL A 418 5.05 -9.12 0.94
CA VAL A 418 4.32 -7.89 1.18
C VAL A 418 3.95 -7.88 2.66
N ASP A 419 4.71 -7.16 3.50
CA ASP A 419 4.55 -7.23 4.95
C ASP A 419 4.61 -5.93 5.73
N ALA A 420 3.91 -5.91 6.88
CA ALA A 420 3.92 -4.82 7.85
C ALA A 420 3.52 -3.44 7.28
N ASN A 421 2.69 -3.40 6.23
CA ASN A 421 2.27 -2.15 5.60
C ASN A 421 0.93 -1.63 6.17
N ILE A 422 0.72 -0.31 6.09
CA ILE A 422 -0.60 0.34 6.21
C ILE A 422 -1.06 0.68 4.79
N ILE A 423 -2.16 0.07 4.34
CA ILE A 423 -2.63 0.18 2.96
C ILE A 423 -4.08 0.69 2.95
N ASN A 424 -4.27 1.95 2.54
CA ASN A 424 -5.62 2.53 2.44
C ASN A 424 -6.34 2.28 1.11
N CYS A 425 -5.69 1.58 0.18
CA CYS A 425 -6.10 1.37 -1.20
C CYS A 425 -6.06 -0.13 -1.59
N SER A 426 -6.30 -0.45 -2.87
CA SER A 426 -6.31 -1.86 -3.33
C SER A 426 -4.89 -2.38 -3.66
N LEU A 427 -4.62 -3.64 -3.29
CA LEU A 427 -3.45 -4.41 -3.70
C LEU A 427 -3.87 -5.41 -4.78
N GLU A 428 -3.26 -5.35 -5.95
CA GLU A 428 -3.50 -6.28 -7.03
C GLU A 428 -2.28 -7.18 -7.26
N ILE A 429 -2.53 -8.48 -7.33
CA ILE A 429 -1.55 -9.53 -7.53
C ILE A 429 -1.99 -10.35 -8.75
N PHE A 430 -1.19 -10.31 -9.80
CA PHE A 430 -1.49 -10.94 -11.08
C PHE A 430 -0.36 -11.88 -11.50
N ASP A 431 -0.69 -13.09 -11.95
CA ASP A 431 0.27 -14.10 -12.44
C ASP A 431 1.48 -14.34 -11.51
N SER A 432 1.34 -14.13 -10.20
CA SER A 432 2.47 -14.16 -9.25
C SER A 432 2.44 -15.41 -8.38
N ASN A 433 3.61 -15.98 -8.09
CA ASN A 433 3.72 -17.28 -7.43
C ASN A 433 4.74 -17.25 -6.30
N GLY A 434 4.45 -17.92 -5.18
CA GLY A 434 5.36 -17.98 -4.04
C GLY A 434 5.48 -16.65 -3.28
N LEU A 435 4.45 -15.79 -3.35
CA LEU A 435 4.38 -14.56 -2.56
C LEU A 435 3.66 -14.80 -1.23
N SER A 436 4.12 -14.13 -0.19
CA SER A 436 3.43 -14.03 1.10
C SER A 436 2.97 -12.60 1.34
N VAL A 437 1.68 -12.42 1.62
CA VAL A 437 1.09 -11.15 2.05
C VAL A 437 0.78 -11.29 3.54
N THR A 438 1.55 -10.62 4.41
CA THR A 438 1.48 -10.90 5.85
C THR A 438 1.61 -9.70 6.77
N GLY A 439 0.83 -9.68 7.86
CA GLY A 439 0.95 -8.64 8.89
C GLY A 439 0.59 -7.23 8.41
N ASN A 440 -0.19 -7.09 7.33
CA ASN A 440 -0.60 -5.79 6.81
C ASN A 440 -1.88 -5.30 7.48
N HIS A 441 -2.02 -3.97 7.56
CA HIS A 441 -3.21 -3.26 8.01
C HIS A 441 -3.89 -2.59 6.79
N PHE A 442 -5.00 -3.16 6.35
CA PHE A 442 -5.86 -2.59 5.32
C PHE A 442 -7.00 -1.79 5.99
N GLU A 443 -7.07 -0.48 5.78
CA GLU A 443 -8.10 0.39 6.41
C GLU A 443 -8.59 1.48 5.44
N GLY A 444 -9.82 1.96 5.49
CA GLY A 444 -10.28 2.99 4.53
C GLY A 444 -11.66 2.74 3.95
N ILE A 445 -11.95 3.29 2.76
CA ILE A 445 -13.27 3.22 2.13
C ILE A 445 -13.42 1.96 1.26
N SER A 446 -12.33 1.42 0.69
CA SER A 446 -12.40 0.17 -0.09
C SER A 446 -11.06 -0.58 -0.32
N PRO A 447 -10.12 -0.64 0.63
CA PRO A 447 -8.93 -1.46 0.45
C PRO A 447 -9.30 -2.94 0.31
N ARG A 448 -8.66 -3.62 -0.64
CA ARG A 448 -8.83 -5.06 -0.86
C ARG A 448 -7.63 -5.68 -1.55
N ILE A 449 -7.51 -6.99 -1.43
CA ILE A 449 -6.53 -7.79 -2.17
C ILE A 449 -7.24 -8.46 -3.34
N TYR A 450 -6.82 -8.12 -4.56
CA TYR A 450 -7.21 -8.83 -5.77
C TYR A 450 -6.13 -9.83 -6.15
N ILE A 451 -6.50 -11.10 -6.24
CA ILE A 451 -5.61 -12.19 -6.62
C ILE A 451 -6.12 -12.75 -7.94
N ASN A 452 -5.28 -12.68 -8.97
CA ASN A 452 -5.60 -13.21 -10.28
C ASN A 452 -4.52 -14.18 -10.73
N ASN A 453 -4.92 -15.42 -11.03
CA ASN A 453 -4.05 -16.48 -11.56
C ASN A 453 -2.72 -16.62 -10.78
N SER A 454 -2.79 -16.60 -9.45
CA SER A 454 -1.61 -16.49 -8.58
C SER A 454 -1.65 -17.53 -7.46
N VAL A 455 -0.48 -17.98 -7.00
CA VAL A 455 -0.30 -18.87 -5.85
C VAL A 455 0.33 -18.08 -4.70
N VAL A 456 -0.50 -17.70 -3.73
CA VAL A 456 -0.14 -16.79 -2.65
C VAL A 456 -0.62 -17.27 -1.29
N ASN A 457 0.18 -16.94 -0.26
CA ASN A 457 -0.19 -17.09 1.14
C ASN A 457 -0.62 -15.73 1.68
N ILE A 458 -1.82 -15.63 2.23
CA ILE A 458 -2.33 -14.44 2.91
C ILE A 458 -2.45 -14.77 4.39
N ASP A 459 -1.55 -14.24 5.21
CA ASP A 459 -1.42 -14.63 6.61
C ASP A 459 -1.40 -13.44 7.57
N SER A 460 -2.16 -13.51 8.68
CA SER A 460 -2.06 -12.56 9.78
C SER A 460 -2.31 -11.09 9.38
N ASN A 461 -3.16 -10.84 8.37
CA ASN A 461 -3.52 -9.48 7.97
C ASN A 461 -4.77 -9.01 8.72
N TYR A 462 -4.82 -7.70 8.99
CA TYR A 462 -5.98 -7.02 9.52
C TYR A 462 -6.67 -6.23 8.41
N PHE A 463 -7.97 -6.43 8.26
CA PHE A 463 -8.82 -5.69 7.34
C PHE A 463 -9.88 -4.94 8.14
N GLU A 464 -9.90 -3.62 8.04
CA GLU A 464 -11.12 -2.87 8.31
C GLU A 464 -12.10 -3.18 7.18
N ARG A 465 -13.23 -3.80 7.53
CA ARG A 465 -14.21 -4.25 6.54
C ARG A 465 -14.95 -3.06 5.95
N CYS A 466 -15.01 -3.01 4.62
CA CYS A 466 -15.69 -1.97 3.86
C CYS A 466 -16.86 -2.52 3.03
N GLU A 467 -17.29 -1.76 2.01
CA GLU A 467 -18.38 -2.08 1.08
C GLU A 467 -18.14 -3.30 0.18
N ASN A 468 -16.90 -3.78 0.09
CA ASN A 468 -16.50 -4.83 -0.83
C ASN A 468 -15.77 -5.95 -0.08
N ALA A 469 -15.73 -7.14 -0.68
CA ALA A 469 -14.95 -8.24 -0.13
C ALA A 469 -13.47 -7.83 -0.01
N SER A 470 -12.91 -8.07 1.17
CA SER A 470 -11.51 -7.74 1.50
C SER A 470 -10.53 -8.58 0.68
N ILE A 471 -10.92 -9.80 0.31
CA ILE A 471 -10.14 -10.68 -0.57
C ILE A 471 -11.01 -11.09 -1.75
N TYR A 472 -10.53 -10.80 -2.95
CA TYR A 472 -11.16 -11.18 -4.20
C TYR A 472 -10.24 -12.07 -5.00
N ILE A 473 -10.67 -13.30 -5.24
CA ILE A 473 -9.92 -14.26 -6.02
C ILE A 473 -10.61 -14.40 -7.36
N SER A 474 -9.85 -14.23 -8.43
CA SER A 474 -10.32 -14.42 -9.80
C SER A 474 -9.34 -15.30 -10.59
N ARG A 475 -9.82 -15.83 -11.70
CA ARG A 475 -9.06 -16.76 -12.53
C ARG A 475 -9.40 -16.60 -14.00
N VAL A 476 -8.35 -16.49 -14.82
CA VAL A 476 -8.47 -16.44 -16.29
C VAL A 476 -8.13 -17.80 -16.95
N PHE A 477 -7.33 -18.66 -16.30
CA PHE A 477 -6.77 -19.88 -16.90
C PHE A 477 -7.17 -21.17 -16.16
N PRO A 478 -7.18 -22.35 -16.83
CA PRO A 478 -7.77 -23.58 -16.29
C PRO A 478 -7.00 -24.25 -15.14
N ASN A 479 -5.81 -23.78 -14.77
CA ASN A 479 -5.07 -24.33 -13.63
C ASN A 479 -5.79 -24.01 -12.32
N VAL A 480 -5.67 -24.89 -11.32
CA VAL A 480 -6.30 -24.68 -10.00
C VAL A 480 -5.23 -24.20 -9.03
N PRO A 481 -4.97 -22.87 -8.91
CA PRO A 481 -4.02 -22.38 -7.94
C PRO A 481 -4.48 -22.75 -6.53
N MET A 482 -3.51 -23.04 -5.67
CA MET A 482 -3.76 -23.24 -4.24
C MET A 482 -3.49 -21.92 -3.54
N ILE A 483 -4.51 -21.35 -2.91
CA ILE A 483 -4.39 -20.14 -2.10
C ILE A 483 -4.60 -20.52 -0.65
N ARG A 484 -3.76 -20.01 0.23
CA ARG A 484 -3.89 -20.21 1.68
C ARG A 484 -4.23 -18.89 2.35
N LEU A 485 -5.32 -18.90 3.11
CA LEU A 485 -5.76 -17.80 3.97
C LEU A 485 -5.59 -18.27 5.42
N SER A 486 -4.71 -17.63 6.19
CA SER A 486 -4.49 -17.98 7.59
C SER A 486 -4.47 -16.78 8.53
N ASN A 487 -5.04 -16.91 9.73
CA ASN A 487 -4.97 -15.92 10.81
C ASN A 487 -5.44 -14.49 10.43
N ASN A 488 -6.25 -14.35 9.37
CA ASN A 488 -6.70 -13.03 8.91
C ASN A 488 -7.92 -12.56 9.72
N ILE A 489 -7.91 -11.28 10.07
CA ILE A 489 -8.97 -10.65 10.84
C ILE A 489 -9.73 -9.65 9.96
N PHE A 490 -11.04 -9.87 9.84
CA PHE A 490 -11.95 -8.97 9.14
C PHE A 490 -12.74 -8.17 10.17
N GLN A 491 -12.18 -7.04 10.58
CA GLN A 491 -12.74 -6.20 11.62
C GLN A 491 -13.85 -5.32 11.05
N TRP A 492 -15.09 -5.59 11.46
CA TRP A 492 -16.18 -4.64 11.22
C TRP A 492 -16.08 -3.48 12.21
N GLN A 493 -16.08 -2.26 11.70
CA GLN A 493 -16.11 -1.04 12.49
C GLN A 493 -17.22 -0.12 12.02
N ALA A 494 -17.91 0.43 13.01
CA ALA A 494 -18.99 1.37 12.83
C ALA A 494 -18.43 2.78 12.54
N ARG A 495 -18.07 3.09 11.29
CA ARG A 495 -17.65 4.46 10.90
C ARG A 495 -18.89 5.38 10.89
N TYR A 496 -19.11 6.08 12.01
CA TYR A 496 -20.30 6.92 12.24
C TYR A 496 -20.00 8.42 12.31
N GLN A 497 -19.43 9.01 11.27
CA GLN A 497 -19.13 10.46 11.30
C GLN A 497 -20.00 11.32 10.37
N ASP A 498 -20.52 10.80 9.24
CA ASP A 498 -21.07 11.71 8.21
C ASP A 498 -22.60 11.87 8.18
N ALA A 499 -23.39 10.87 8.56
CA ALA A 499 -24.84 10.97 8.51
C ALA A 499 -25.38 11.90 9.62
N ARG A 500 -26.03 13.01 9.26
CA ARG A 500 -26.50 14.02 10.23
C ARG A 500 -27.93 13.76 10.70
N THR A 501 -28.73 13.04 9.90
CA THR A 501 -30.14 12.75 10.18
C THR A 501 -30.48 11.25 10.08
N SER A 502 -31.64 10.86 10.62
CA SER A 502 -32.13 9.46 10.58
C SER A 502 -32.45 8.95 9.17
N GLN A 503 -32.81 9.86 8.24
CA GLN A 503 -33.17 9.49 6.86
C GLN A 503 -31.93 9.32 5.97
N GLU A 504 -30.99 10.26 5.98
CA GLU A 504 -29.69 10.11 5.30
C GLU A 504 -28.97 8.84 5.77
N TYR A 505 -29.15 8.52 7.05
CA TYR A 505 -28.67 7.28 7.61
C TYR A 505 -29.45 6.06 7.10
N ALA A 506 -30.77 6.07 7.08
CA ALA A 506 -31.57 4.97 6.53
C ALA A 506 -31.22 4.67 5.07
N ASP A 507 -30.99 5.71 4.27
CA ASP A 507 -30.56 5.59 2.87
C ASP A 507 -29.15 4.99 2.77
N PHE A 508 -28.23 5.43 3.65
CA PHE A 508 -26.91 4.82 3.80
C PHE A 508 -26.99 3.35 4.24
N VAL A 509 -27.84 3.01 5.21
CA VAL A 509 -28.03 1.63 5.69
C VAL A 509 -28.61 0.75 4.59
N GLU A 510 -29.60 1.22 3.85
CA GLU A 510 -30.19 0.49 2.74
C GLU A 510 -29.14 0.25 1.65
N ALA A 511 -28.40 1.29 1.25
CA ALA A 511 -27.27 1.18 0.34
C ALA A 511 -26.21 0.20 0.85
N MET A 512 -25.92 0.20 2.15
CA MET A 512 -24.89 -0.64 2.75
C MET A 512 -25.34 -2.09 3.01
N SER A 513 -26.64 -2.34 3.24
CA SER A 513 -27.20 -3.68 3.45
C SER A 513 -26.94 -4.64 2.28
N HIS A 514 -26.80 -4.09 1.06
CA HIS A 514 -26.37 -4.80 -0.14
C HIS A 514 -24.83 -4.92 -0.29
N LYS A 515 -24.06 -4.11 0.43
CA LYS A 515 -22.60 -3.98 0.37
C LYS A 515 -21.85 -4.78 1.46
N PHE A 516 -22.54 -5.26 2.50
CA PHE A 516 -21.93 -6.02 3.61
C PHE A 516 -21.76 -7.54 3.37
N GLY A 517 -21.81 -8.03 2.13
CA GLY A 517 -22.02 -9.46 1.85
C GLY A 517 -20.95 -10.40 2.40
N TYR A 518 -19.70 -10.29 1.92
CA TYR A 518 -18.73 -11.38 2.01
C TYR A 518 -17.32 -10.88 2.37
N ASP A 519 -16.57 -11.67 3.14
CA ASP A 519 -15.16 -11.38 3.45
C ASP A 519 -14.25 -11.81 2.28
N VAL A 520 -14.59 -12.94 1.66
CA VAL A 520 -13.83 -13.56 0.57
C VAL A 520 -14.76 -13.91 -0.59
N VAL A 521 -14.40 -13.50 -1.80
CA VAL A 521 -15.02 -13.95 -3.04
C VAL A 521 -14.04 -14.84 -3.78
N MET A 522 -14.51 -15.98 -4.29
CA MET A 522 -13.68 -16.95 -5.01
C MET A 522 -14.47 -17.64 -6.14
N PRO A 523 -13.82 -18.14 -7.20
CA PRO A 523 -14.52 -18.85 -8.27
C PRO A 523 -14.88 -20.27 -7.82
N ALA A 524 -15.89 -20.88 -8.46
CA ALA A 524 -16.41 -22.20 -8.06
C ALA A 524 -15.42 -23.37 -8.22
N ASP A 525 -14.34 -23.18 -8.98
CA ASP A 525 -13.43 -24.23 -9.42
C ASP A 525 -11.99 -24.09 -8.86
N ILE A 526 -11.85 -23.41 -7.72
CA ILE A 526 -10.57 -23.18 -7.06
C ILE A 526 -10.33 -24.11 -5.85
N ASN A 527 -9.06 -24.21 -5.41
CA ASN A 527 -8.70 -24.74 -4.10
C ASN A 527 -8.24 -23.62 -3.16
N VAL A 528 -8.97 -23.40 -2.06
CA VAL A 528 -8.60 -22.44 -1.01
C VAL A 528 -8.52 -23.16 0.33
N GLU A 529 -7.38 -23.05 1.00
CA GLU A 529 -7.22 -23.45 2.40
C GLU A 529 -7.51 -22.26 3.30
N ILE A 530 -8.37 -22.44 4.30
CA ILE A 530 -8.76 -21.40 5.25
C ILE A 530 -8.44 -21.91 6.64
N SER A 531 -7.74 -21.11 7.46
CA SER A 531 -7.49 -21.46 8.86
C SER A 531 -7.42 -20.22 9.74
N ASN A 532 -8.13 -20.22 10.87
CA ASN A 532 -8.19 -19.12 11.83
C ASN A 532 -8.51 -17.75 11.20
N CYS A 533 -9.35 -17.73 10.17
CA CYS A 533 -9.81 -16.48 9.55
C CYS A 533 -11.12 -16.08 10.19
N TYR A 534 -11.18 -14.93 10.86
CA TYR A 534 -12.36 -14.55 11.65
C TYR A 534 -12.84 -13.15 11.30
N ARG A 535 -14.16 -12.99 11.31
CA ARG A 535 -14.76 -11.67 11.41
C ARG A 535 -14.76 -11.27 12.89
N THR A 536 -14.43 -10.03 13.16
CA THR A 536 -14.49 -9.46 14.50
C THR A 536 -15.37 -8.22 14.51
N TYR A 537 -15.89 -7.87 15.68
CA TYR A 537 -16.72 -6.69 15.88
C TYR A 537 -16.09 -5.78 16.93
N ASN A 538 -15.82 -4.52 16.57
CA ASN A 538 -15.18 -3.55 17.43
C ASN A 538 -16.20 -2.47 17.76
N ASN A 539 -16.60 -2.47 19.02
CA ASN A 539 -17.32 -1.36 19.61
C ASN A 539 -16.29 -0.47 20.31
N SER A 540 -15.94 0.66 19.69
CA SER A 540 -14.88 1.63 20.06
C SER A 540 -14.73 2.03 21.55
N LYS A 541 -15.63 1.59 22.43
CA LYS A 541 -15.71 1.93 23.85
C LYS A 541 -15.83 0.72 24.80
N VAL A 542 -15.75 -0.50 24.28
CA VAL A 542 -15.57 -1.73 25.06
C VAL A 542 -14.19 -2.26 24.66
N THR A 543 -13.39 -2.65 25.65
CA THR A 543 -12.03 -3.21 25.52
C THR A 543 -11.92 -4.10 24.27
N PRO A 544 -10.80 -4.04 23.50
CA PRO A 544 -10.65 -4.75 22.24
C PRO A 544 -10.57 -6.26 22.52
N THR A 545 -11.73 -6.90 22.62
CA THR A 545 -11.85 -8.32 22.97
C THR A 545 -11.90 -9.21 21.74
N GLY A 546 -11.71 -8.64 20.53
CA GLY A 546 -11.51 -9.39 19.29
C GLY A 546 -12.50 -10.53 19.12
N VAL A 547 -13.78 -10.26 19.38
CA VAL A 547 -14.80 -11.31 19.49
C VAL A 547 -14.96 -12.04 18.15
N PRO A 548 -14.63 -13.35 18.06
CA PRO A 548 -14.50 -14.04 16.79
C PRO A 548 -15.83 -14.62 16.29
N TYR A 549 -16.12 -14.36 15.02
CA TYR A 549 -17.23 -14.94 14.26
C TYR A 549 -16.70 -15.56 12.97
N GLY A 550 -17.43 -16.51 12.42
CA GLY A 550 -17.09 -17.11 11.14
C GLY A 550 -17.15 -16.08 10.00
N ILE A 551 -16.29 -16.24 9.00
CA ILE A 551 -16.32 -15.44 7.78
C ILE A 551 -17.46 -15.91 6.86
N LEU A 552 -17.90 -15.03 5.97
CA LEU A 552 -18.81 -15.33 4.88
C LEU A 552 -18.04 -15.32 3.56
N THR A 553 -18.38 -16.27 2.69
CA THR A 553 -17.80 -16.36 1.35
C THR A 553 -18.88 -16.32 0.28
N ALA A 554 -18.46 -15.90 -0.91
CA ALA A 554 -19.28 -15.94 -2.12
C ALA A 554 -18.53 -16.59 -3.28
N THR A 555 -19.32 -17.10 -4.22
CA THR A 555 -18.86 -17.72 -5.44
C THR A 555 -19.03 -16.77 -6.61
N GLU A 556 -17.96 -16.50 -7.35
CA GLU A 556 -18.03 -15.83 -8.64
C GLU A 556 -18.23 -16.87 -9.75
N THR A 557 -19.24 -16.69 -10.59
CA THR A 557 -19.51 -17.54 -11.76
C THR A 557 -19.60 -16.70 -13.03
N PRO A 558 -18.95 -17.10 -14.14
CA PRO A 558 -19.10 -16.43 -15.43
C PRO A 558 -20.53 -16.55 -15.97
N VAL A 559 -21.10 -15.45 -16.46
CA VAL A 559 -22.43 -15.36 -17.11
C VAL A 559 -22.31 -14.49 -18.36
N GLY A 560 -22.03 -15.12 -19.51
CA GLY A 560 -21.70 -14.40 -20.74
C GLY A 560 -20.37 -13.66 -20.58
N ASP A 561 -20.36 -12.36 -20.91
CA ASP A 561 -19.21 -11.46 -20.71
C ASP A 561 -19.16 -10.85 -19.28
N ASN A 562 -20.15 -11.16 -18.44
CA ASN A 562 -20.26 -10.65 -17.07
C ASN A 562 -19.95 -11.73 -16.05
N TYR A 563 -19.79 -11.33 -14.79
CA TYR A 563 -19.67 -12.23 -13.65
C TYR A 563 -20.83 -12.03 -12.69
N LYS A 564 -21.29 -13.14 -12.12
CA LYS A 564 -22.34 -13.17 -11.09
C LYS A 564 -21.71 -13.63 -9.78
N VAL A 565 -21.88 -12.83 -8.73
CA VAL A 565 -21.44 -13.15 -7.37
C VAL A 565 -22.65 -13.64 -6.58
N GLU A 566 -22.57 -14.88 -6.08
CA GLU A 566 -23.65 -15.51 -5.30
C GLU A 566 -23.13 -16.06 -3.98
N GLU A 567 -24.02 -16.19 -3.00
CA GLU A 567 -23.68 -16.75 -1.71
C GLU A 567 -23.08 -18.17 -1.83
N ASN A 568 -21.96 -18.43 -1.16
CA ASN A 568 -21.45 -19.79 -1.02
C ASN A 568 -22.16 -20.49 0.14
N THR A 569 -23.39 -20.95 -0.10
CA THR A 569 -24.26 -21.56 0.92
C THR A 569 -23.63 -22.78 1.59
N LYS A 570 -22.83 -23.57 0.85
CA LYS A 570 -22.11 -24.73 1.38
C LYS A 570 -21.04 -24.35 2.41
N PHE A 571 -20.32 -23.24 2.20
CA PHE A 571 -19.36 -22.74 3.18
C PHE A 571 -20.07 -22.02 4.32
N ASN A 572 -20.99 -21.11 4.00
CA ASN A 572 -21.59 -20.23 5.00
C ASN A 572 -22.43 -21.01 6.03
N SER A 573 -23.06 -22.12 5.63
CA SER A 573 -23.81 -23.02 6.53
C SER A 573 -22.96 -23.73 7.59
N VAL A 574 -21.63 -23.78 7.41
CA VAL A 574 -20.68 -24.36 8.36
C VAL A 574 -19.53 -23.40 8.69
N SER A 575 -19.70 -22.11 8.41
CA SER A 575 -18.65 -21.08 8.54
C SER A 575 -18.09 -20.98 9.95
N PHE A 576 -18.88 -21.27 10.98
CA PHE A 576 -18.43 -21.33 12.38
C PHE A 576 -17.31 -22.36 12.62
N LEU A 577 -17.26 -23.47 11.86
CA LEU A 577 -16.16 -24.43 11.86
C LEU A 577 -15.16 -24.17 10.74
N ALA A 578 -15.66 -23.86 9.54
CA ALA A 578 -14.84 -23.72 8.35
C ALA A 578 -13.87 -22.54 8.40
N SER A 579 -14.19 -21.52 9.21
CA SER A 579 -13.32 -20.38 9.51
C SER A 579 -12.12 -20.76 10.38
N CYS A 580 -12.27 -21.74 11.27
CA CYS A 580 -11.18 -22.26 12.11
C CYS A 580 -10.21 -23.09 11.27
N GLN A 581 -10.75 -24.02 10.47
CA GLN A 581 -9.97 -24.80 9.52
C GLN A 581 -10.90 -25.40 8.46
N SER A 582 -10.58 -25.20 7.19
CA SER A 582 -11.25 -25.88 6.08
C SER A 582 -10.42 -25.89 4.80
N ARG A 583 -10.87 -26.71 3.85
CA ARG A 583 -10.48 -26.63 2.45
C ARG A 583 -11.73 -26.50 1.60
N VAL A 584 -11.82 -25.41 0.84
CA VAL A 584 -12.80 -25.24 -0.24
C VAL A 584 -12.17 -25.81 -1.50
N MET A 585 -12.80 -26.82 -2.07
CA MET A 585 -12.40 -27.50 -3.30
C MET A 585 -13.34 -27.13 -4.45
N PRO A 586 -12.98 -27.45 -5.71
CA PRO A 586 -13.86 -27.25 -6.86
C PRO A 586 -15.28 -27.76 -6.62
N VAL A 587 -16.25 -27.15 -7.29
CA VAL A 587 -17.71 -27.30 -7.11
C VAL A 587 -18.20 -26.93 -5.71
N ASN A 588 -17.50 -25.99 -5.06
CA ASN A 588 -17.74 -25.49 -3.71
C ASN A 588 -17.82 -26.61 -2.66
N LYS A 589 -17.02 -27.67 -2.84
CA LYS A 589 -16.97 -28.76 -1.86
C LYS A 589 -16.16 -28.30 -0.65
N VAL A 590 -16.79 -28.20 0.51
CA VAL A 590 -16.15 -27.78 1.76
C VAL A 590 -15.77 -29.01 2.57
N LEU A 591 -14.50 -29.10 2.95
CA LEU A 591 -13.98 -30.09 3.89
C LEU A 591 -13.61 -29.37 5.19
N ILE A 592 -14.18 -29.84 6.31
CA ILE A 592 -13.89 -29.36 7.67
C ILE A 592 -13.20 -30.48 8.47
N PRO A 593 -12.36 -30.15 9.48
CA PRO A 593 -11.78 -31.15 10.37
C PRO A 593 -12.87 -31.83 11.21
N ASN A 594 -12.49 -32.93 11.86
CA ASN A 594 -13.35 -33.54 12.86
C ASN A 594 -13.56 -32.56 14.02
N SER A 595 -14.81 -32.37 14.42
CA SER A 595 -15.21 -31.47 15.51
C SER A 595 -16.43 -32.05 16.20
N SER A 596 -16.67 -31.69 17.46
CA SER A 596 -17.82 -32.16 18.22
C SER A 596 -18.46 -31.05 19.03
N ALA A 597 -19.76 -31.17 19.24
CA ALA A 597 -20.53 -30.36 20.16
C ALA A 597 -21.49 -31.25 20.95
N HIS A 598 -21.39 -31.19 22.28
CA HIS A 598 -22.25 -31.94 23.19
C HIS A 598 -23.00 -30.99 24.11
N ASN A 599 -24.05 -31.49 24.77
CA ASN A 599 -24.92 -30.68 25.62
C ASN A 599 -25.51 -29.47 24.89
N ILE A 600 -25.82 -29.62 23.60
CA ILE A 600 -26.24 -28.52 22.72
C ILE A 600 -27.53 -27.81 23.16
N ASN A 601 -28.34 -28.48 23.99
CA ASN A 601 -29.58 -27.94 24.57
C ASN A 601 -29.35 -27.07 25.81
N SER A 602 -28.14 -27.07 26.38
CA SER A 602 -27.77 -26.23 27.52
C SER A 602 -27.42 -24.80 27.11
N ILE A 603 -27.23 -24.54 25.81
CA ILE A 603 -26.87 -23.24 25.27
C ILE A 603 -28.13 -22.39 25.09
N GLY A 604 -28.11 -21.20 25.67
CA GLY A 604 -29.17 -20.20 25.56
C GLY A 604 -28.64 -18.81 25.25
N LEU A 605 -29.48 -18.00 24.62
CA LEU A 605 -29.18 -16.61 24.29
C LEU A 605 -29.99 -15.66 25.18
N TYR A 606 -29.29 -14.74 25.84
CA TYR A 606 -29.85 -13.83 26.85
C TYR A 606 -29.55 -12.38 26.47
N PRO A 607 -30.56 -11.60 26.08
CA PRO A 607 -30.37 -10.23 25.66
C PRO A 607 -30.34 -9.26 26.84
N PHE A 608 -29.38 -8.35 26.82
CA PHE A 608 -29.18 -7.28 27.78
C PHE A 608 -29.25 -5.91 27.10
N LEU A 609 -29.84 -4.95 27.80
CA LEU A 609 -29.83 -3.55 27.38
C LEU A 609 -28.57 -2.90 27.96
N LEU A 610 -27.61 -2.57 27.09
CA LEU A 610 -26.44 -1.82 27.54
C LEU A 610 -26.82 -0.35 27.73
N ASN A 611 -27.10 0.04 28.98
CA ASN A 611 -27.36 1.43 29.38
C ASN A 611 -26.04 2.12 29.75
N MET A 612 -25.15 2.32 28.80
CA MET A 612 -23.95 3.15 28.99
C MET A 612 -23.46 3.65 27.62
N SER A 613 -22.56 4.63 27.64
CA SER A 613 -21.93 5.32 26.49
C SER A 613 -21.27 4.45 25.39
N HIS A 614 -21.44 3.11 25.39
CA HIS A 614 -20.78 2.07 24.60
C HIS A 614 -21.42 1.81 23.22
N GLY A 615 -21.57 2.87 22.41
CA GLY A 615 -22.01 2.75 21.03
C GLY A 615 -23.48 3.14 20.83
N ASN A 616 -23.72 3.82 19.71
CA ASN A 616 -25.03 4.40 19.39
C ASN A 616 -25.94 3.34 18.76
N TRP A 617 -27.21 3.33 19.15
CA TRP A 617 -28.22 2.71 18.31
C TRP A 617 -28.35 3.54 17.04
N VAL A 618 -28.21 2.87 15.91
CA VAL A 618 -28.23 3.51 14.61
C VAL A 618 -29.35 2.99 13.71
N GLY A 619 -30.07 1.94 14.11
CA GLY A 619 -31.31 1.56 13.45
C GLY A 619 -32.40 2.63 13.57
N LYS A 620 -33.51 2.44 12.86
CA LYS A 620 -34.69 3.33 12.94
C LYS A 620 -35.18 3.48 14.39
N SER A 621 -35.71 4.64 14.75
CA SER A 621 -36.38 4.80 16.05
C SER A 621 -37.69 4.00 16.06
N GLY A 622 -37.96 3.24 17.13
CA GLY A 622 -39.16 2.40 17.22
C GLY A 622 -39.14 1.35 18.31
N ILE A 623 -40.09 0.42 18.20
CA ILE A 623 -40.25 -0.74 19.08
C ILE A 623 -39.75 -1.96 18.33
N TYR A 624 -38.86 -2.72 18.97
CA TYR A 624 -38.24 -3.91 18.43
C TYR A 624 -38.65 -5.15 19.22
N ARG A 625 -38.88 -6.25 18.50
CA ARG A 625 -39.12 -7.60 19.02
C ARG A 625 -38.08 -8.52 18.41
N TYR A 626 -37.68 -9.56 19.13
CA TYR A 626 -36.67 -10.47 18.63
C TYR A 626 -37.07 -11.91 18.87
N LYS A 627 -36.70 -12.76 17.91
CA LYS A 627 -36.76 -14.22 18.03
C LYS A 627 -35.42 -14.80 17.63
N TYR A 628 -35.12 -16.00 18.10
CA TYR A 628 -33.89 -16.68 17.71
C TYR A 628 -34.07 -18.20 17.64
N LEU A 629 -33.16 -18.82 16.90
CA LEU A 629 -32.85 -20.24 17.00
C LEU A 629 -31.35 -20.47 16.76
N ILE A 630 -30.82 -21.52 17.37
CA ILE A 630 -29.43 -21.96 17.24
C ILE A 630 -29.41 -23.12 16.24
N ILE A 631 -28.54 -23.04 15.26
CA ILE A 631 -28.40 -24.03 14.18
C ILE A 631 -27.08 -24.77 14.35
N TRP A 632 -27.19 -26.09 14.47
CA TRP A 632 -26.06 -27.03 14.46
C TRP A 632 -25.87 -27.64 13.07
N SER A 633 -26.98 -27.90 12.37
CA SER A 633 -26.98 -28.29 10.96
C SER A 633 -28.30 -27.89 10.32
N ASP A 634 -28.29 -26.86 9.47
CA ASP A 634 -29.48 -26.44 8.72
C ASP A 634 -29.93 -27.53 7.74
N GLU A 635 -28.96 -28.13 7.03
CA GLU A 635 -29.17 -29.23 6.09
C GLU A 635 -29.98 -30.36 6.74
N ARG A 636 -29.61 -30.78 7.97
CA ARG A 636 -30.27 -31.88 8.69
C ARG A 636 -31.40 -31.43 9.63
N ARG A 637 -31.72 -30.14 9.63
CA ARG A 637 -32.71 -29.49 10.50
C ARG A 637 -32.48 -29.81 11.98
N ILE A 638 -31.24 -29.64 12.45
CA ILE A 638 -30.83 -29.81 13.85
C ILE A 638 -30.70 -28.44 14.50
N TYR A 639 -31.67 -28.10 15.34
CA TYR A 639 -31.79 -26.79 15.97
C TYR A 639 -31.99 -26.90 17.48
N THR A 640 -31.59 -25.86 18.20
CA THR A 640 -31.88 -25.68 19.64
C THR A 640 -32.28 -24.24 19.94
N CYS A 641 -32.94 -23.98 21.06
CA CYS A 641 -33.23 -22.62 21.53
C CYS A 641 -33.30 -22.52 23.07
N GLY A 642 -32.43 -23.26 23.77
CA GLY A 642 -32.45 -23.43 25.22
C GLY A 642 -33.50 -24.46 25.69
N THR A 643 -34.03 -24.30 26.91
CA THR A 643 -34.97 -25.28 27.50
C THR A 643 -36.36 -25.28 26.85
N GLY A 644 -36.71 -26.33 26.11
CA GLY A 644 -38.06 -26.54 25.54
C GLY A 644 -38.04 -27.27 24.18
N ASN A 645 -39.15 -27.92 23.80
CA ASN A 645 -39.30 -28.57 22.49
C ASN A 645 -39.87 -27.60 21.45
N VAL A 646 -39.18 -26.48 21.20
CA VAL A 646 -39.56 -25.52 20.14
C VAL A 646 -38.34 -25.18 19.29
N SER A 647 -38.53 -24.89 18.01
CA SER A 647 -37.42 -24.47 17.13
C SER A 647 -37.23 -22.97 17.04
N LEU A 648 -38.14 -22.17 17.61
CA LEU A 648 -38.09 -20.71 17.55
C LEU A 648 -38.56 -20.12 18.87
N ARG A 649 -37.75 -19.24 19.48
CA ARG A 649 -38.04 -18.64 20.79
C ARG A 649 -38.03 -17.12 20.73
N ASP A 650 -38.98 -16.50 21.42
CA ASP A 650 -38.97 -15.05 21.69
C ASP A 650 -37.89 -14.68 22.72
N PHE A 651 -37.20 -13.57 22.46
CA PHE A 651 -36.31 -12.99 23.47
C PHE A 651 -37.11 -12.38 24.63
N MET A 652 -36.65 -12.68 25.84
CA MET A 652 -37.10 -12.02 27.07
C MET A 652 -35.96 -11.14 27.58
N PHE A 653 -36.19 -9.83 27.59
CA PHE A 653 -35.29 -8.85 28.17
C PHE A 653 -35.53 -8.73 29.68
N ASP A 654 -34.58 -8.10 30.38
CA ASP A 654 -34.68 -7.84 31.82
C ASP A 654 -36.05 -7.27 32.22
N GLY A 655 -36.63 -7.82 33.28
CA GLY A 655 -37.99 -7.49 33.74
C GLY A 655 -39.12 -8.22 33.01
N GLY A 656 -38.82 -9.21 32.17
CA GLY A 656 -39.82 -10.05 31.49
C GLY A 656 -40.44 -9.42 30.24
N ASN A 657 -39.82 -8.36 29.71
CA ASN A 657 -40.31 -7.66 28.52
C ASN A 657 -39.93 -8.40 27.24
N THR A 658 -40.84 -8.50 26.28
CA THR A 658 -40.59 -9.08 24.94
C THR A 658 -40.36 -8.02 23.86
N VAL A 659 -40.42 -6.74 24.25
CA VAL A 659 -40.27 -5.57 23.37
C VAL A 659 -39.23 -4.61 23.95
N VAL A 660 -38.47 -3.96 23.08
CA VAL A 660 -37.50 -2.91 23.47
C VAL A 660 -37.68 -1.67 22.62
N ARG A 661 -37.57 -0.49 23.24
CA ARG A 661 -37.59 0.79 22.54
C ARG A 661 -36.17 1.22 22.22
N ARG A 662 -35.97 1.73 21.00
CA ARG A 662 -34.69 2.27 20.55
C ARG A 662 -34.88 3.57 19.78
N SER A 663 -33.91 4.47 19.91
CA SER A 663 -33.90 5.78 19.29
C SER A 663 -32.58 5.99 18.55
N PHE A 664 -32.66 6.51 17.33
CA PHE A 664 -31.49 6.81 16.51
C PHE A 664 -30.57 7.84 17.20
N LYS A 665 -29.27 7.52 17.31
CA LYS A 665 -28.21 8.38 17.90
C LYS A 665 -28.52 8.92 19.31
N ASP A 666 -29.39 8.24 20.05
CA ASP A 666 -29.65 8.60 21.44
C ASP A 666 -28.48 8.12 22.33
N THR A 667 -27.72 9.08 22.86
CA THR A 667 -26.50 8.84 23.64
C THR A 667 -26.76 8.52 25.10
N ASP A 668 -27.99 8.77 25.60
CA ASP A 668 -28.21 8.89 27.04
C ASP A 668 -29.10 7.78 27.61
N THR A 669 -29.88 7.04 26.79
CA THR A 669 -30.82 6.04 27.33
C THR A 669 -31.07 4.75 26.52
N THR A 670 -30.69 4.66 25.23
CA THR A 670 -31.09 3.52 24.36
C THR A 670 -29.96 2.98 23.46
N GLY A 671 -28.85 2.49 24.05
CA GLY A 671 -27.68 1.97 23.33
C GLY A 671 -27.85 0.61 22.62
N THR A 672 -26.73 0.10 22.09
CA THR A 672 -26.56 -1.23 21.45
C THR A 672 -27.19 -2.36 22.30
N ILE A 673 -27.76 -3.38 21.66
CA ILE A 673 -28.22 -4.60 22.34
C ILE A 673 -27.07 -5.60 22.40
N LEU A 674 -26.82 -6.14 23.59
CA LEU A 674 -25.86 -7.21 23.81
C LEU A 674 -26.62 -8.51 24.03
N ILE A 675 -26.35 -9.53 23.24
CA ILE A 675 -26.92 -10.87 23.42
C ILE A 675 -25.79 -11.74 23.96
N ASN A 676 -25.89 -12.17 25.21
CA ASN A 676 -24.94 -13.08 25.83
C ASN A 676 -25.28 -14.53 25.45
N VAL A 677 -24.26 -15.29 25.10
CA VAL A 677 -24.33 -16.75 24.94
C VAL A 677 -23.97 -17.37 26.28
N SER A 678 -24.90 -18.06 26.92
CA SER A 678 -24.65 -18.76 28.18
C SER A 678 -24.95 -20.26 28.11
N GLY A 679 -24.23 -21.02 28.93
CA GLY A 679 -24.31 -22.48 29.09
C GLY A 679 -23.48 -22.90 30.32
N TYR A 680 -23.72 -24.10 30.87
CA TYR A 680 -23.06 -24.60 32.09
C TYR A 680 -21.53 -24.74 31.93
N ASP A 681 -20.81 -24.74 33.07
CA ASP A 681 -19.36 -24.50 33.29
C ASP A 681 -18.31 -25.28 32.45
N GLU A 682 -18.69 -26.17 31.54
CA GLU A 682 -17.79 -26.96 30.67
C GLU A 682 -18.06 -26.71 29.18
N MET A 683 -18.01 -25.45 28.73
CA MET A 683 -18.38 -25.06 27.36
C MET A 683 -17.38 -25.50 26.26
N THR A 684 -17.32 -26.80 25.97
CA THR A 684 -16.95 -27.31 24.65
C THR A 684 -18.10 -26.99 23.67
N GLY A 685 -17.85 -26.29 22.55
CA GLY A 685 -18.87 -26.12 21.50
C GLY A 685 -19.50 -24.74 21.32
N LEU A 686 -18.78 -23.63 21.54
CA LEU A 686 -19.22 -22.27 21.14
C LEU A 686 -19.11 -22.03 19.61
N ASN A 687 -19.44 -23.05 18.82
CA ASN A 687 -19.30 -23.08 17.38
C ASN A 687 -20.64 -23.51 16.79
N PHE A 688 -21.45 -22.55 16.36
CA PHE A 688 -22.79 -22.78 15.78
C PHE A 688 -23.25 -21.54 14.99
N LEU A 689 -24.32 -21.65 14.20
CA LEU A 689 -24.99 -20.45 13.67
C LEU A 689 -26.10 -20.03 14.62
N VAL A 690 -26.33 -18.73 14.73
CA VAL A 690 -27.54 -18.17 15.32
C VAL A 690 -28.35 -17.52 14.21
N HIS A 691 -29.58 -17.98 14.02
CA HIS A 691 -30.55 -17.26 13.19
C HIS A 691 -31.32 -16.31 14.10
N LEU A 692 -31.07 -15.01 13.93
CA LEU A 692 -31.78 -13.96 14.62
C LEU A 692 -32.88 -13.43 13.72
N TYR A 693 -34.03 -13.16 14.31
CA TYR A 693 -35.12 -12.43 13.69
C TYR A 693 -35.43 -11.20 14.50
N ARG A 694 -35.76 -10.12 13.82
CA ARG A 694 -36.11 -8.84 14.43
C ARG A 694 -37.37 -8.27 13.77
N GLY A 695 -38.38 -7.98 14.59
CA GLY A 695 -39.57 -7.27 14.18
C GLY A 695 -39.49 -5.80 14.57
N TYR A 696 -39.56 -4.89 13.60
CA TYR A 696 -39.60 -3.45 13.80
C TYR A 696 -41.03 -2.91 13.72
N GLN A 697 -41.38 -2.01 14.62
CA GLN A 697 -42.63 -1.25 14.59
C GLN A 697 -42.37 0.23 14.87
N SER A 698 -42.94 1.12 14.06
CA SER A 698 -42.85 2.57 14.26
C SER A 698 -43.47 2.99 15.60
N GLN A 699 -42.94 4.08 16.19
CA GLN A 699 -43.47 4.64 17.44
C GLN A 699 -44.93 5.11 17.30
N ASN A 700 -45.35 5.48 16.09
CA ASN A 700 -46.71 5.92 15.79
C ASN A 700 -47.69 4.74 15.53
N GLY A 701 -47.26 3.49 15.77
CA GLY A 701 -48.00 2.28 15.41
C GLY A 701 -47.77 1.84 13.97
N GLY A 702 -48.48 0.80 13.54
CA GLY A 702 -48.35 0.19 12.21
C GLY A 702 -48.05 -1.31 12.23
N ALA A 703 -47.96 -1.90 11.04
CA ALA A 703 -47.57 -3.30 10.85
C ALA A 703 -46.12 -3.54 11.31
N ILE A 704 -45.81 -4.76 11.73
CA ILE A 704 -44.46 -5.15 12.13
C ILE A 704 -43.71 -5.61 10.86
N GLU A 705 -42.58 -4.97 10.59
CA GLU A 705 -41.66 -5.37 9.51
C GLU A 705 -40.62 -6.34 10.08
N TRP A 706 -40.48 -7.52 9.48
CA TRP A 706 -39.54 -8.53 9.95
C TRP A 706 -38.27 -8.59 9.11
N GLU A 707 -37.16 -8.73 9.81
CA GLU A 707 -35.81 -8.89 9.27
C GLU A 707 -35.12 -10.11 9.91
N GLU A 708 -34.11 -10.64 9.24
CA GLU A 708 -33.28 -11.75 9.71
C GLU A 708 -31.78 -11.46 9.59
N SER A 709 -30.98 -12.11 10.44
CA SER A 709 -29.53 -12.13 10.33
C SER A 709 -29.01 -13.48 10.83
N ILE A 710 -28.07 -14.08 10.10
CA ILE A 710 -27.44 -15.34 10.48
C ILE A 710 -26.01 -15.04 10.92
N VAL A 711 -25.73 -15.30 12.20
CA VAL A 711 -24.44 -15.03 12.84
C VAL A 711 -23.70 -16.34 13.10
N PRO A 712 -22.59 -16.61 12.42
CA PRO A 712 -21.73 -17.75 12.70
C PRO A 712 -20.87 -17.49 13.94
N VAL A 713 -21.31 -17.99 15.09
CA VAL A 713 -20.56 -17.91 16.35
C VAL A 713 -19.39 -18.88 16.26
N ALA A 714 -18.16 -18.37 16.32
CA ALA A 714 -16.93 -19.15 16.19
C ALA A 714 -16.02 -18.94 17.42
N GLY A 715 -16.54 -19.28 18.60
CA GLY A 715 -15.90 -19.06 19.90
C GLY A 715 -16.38 -17.79 20.63
N SER A 716 -17.23 -16.98 20.01
CA SER A 716 -17.81 -15.80 20.66
C SER A 716 -18.80 -16.18 21.78
N ARG A 717 -18.81 -15.37 22.85
CA ARG A 717 -19.82 -15.42 23.92
C ARG A 717 -20.84 -14.30 23.85
N VAL A 718 -20.73 -13.42 22.87
CA VAL A 718 -21.56 -12.22 22.78
C VAL A 718 -21.96 -11.95 21.34
N ILE A 719 -23.11 -11.33 21.13
CA ILE A 719 -23.52 -10.78 19.83
C ILE A 719 -24.00 -9.36 20.08
N TYR A 720 -23.56 -8.39 19.27
CA TYR A 720 -23.91 -6.98 19.40
C TYR A 720 -24.85 -6.56 18.28
N ASP A 721 -26.07 -6.15 18.58
CA ASP A 721 -26.95 -5.50 17.60
C ASP A 721 -26.98 -3.98 17.82
N ASN A 722 -26.50 -3.24 16.83
CA ASN A 722 -26.54 -1.77 16.83
C ASN A 722 -27.72 -1.20 16.04
N GLY A 723 -28.59 -2.05 15.49
CA GLY A 723 -29.70 -1.65 14.63
C GLY A 723 -29.44 -1.87 13.14
N MET A 724 -28.18 -1.95 12.71
CA MET A 724 -27.80 -2.24 11.32
C MET A 724 -27.39 -3.69 11.08
N CYS A 725 -26.66 -4.25 12.04
CA CYS A 725 -26.08 -5.56 11.93
C CYS A 725 -25.99 -6.20 13.31
N ALA A 726 -26.12 -7.51 13.36
CA ALA A 726 -25.73 -8.30 14.51
C ALA A 726 -24.25 -8.67 14.35
N SER A 727 -23.35 -8.05 15.11
CA SER A 727 -21.89 -8.30 15.11
C SER A 727 -21.23 -8.21 13.73
N GLY A 728 -21.65 -7.25 12.90
CA GLY A 728 -21.13 -7.08 11.55
C GLY A 728 -21.81 -7.97 10.50
N PHE A 729 -22.88 -8.69 10.84
CA PHE A 729 -23.75 -9.42 9.92
C PHE A 729 -25.06 -8.66 9.70
N ALA A 730 -25.28 -8.18 8.47
CA ALA A 730 -26.38 -7.28 8.13
C ALA A 730 -27.76 -7.93 8.32
N TRP A 731 -28.74 -7.11 8.74
CA TRP A 731 -30.14 -7.51 8.76
C TRP A 731 -30.75 -7.49 7.34
N LYS A 732 -31.49 -8.54 6.97
CA LYS A 732 -32.17 -8.71 5.67
C LYS A 732 -33.68 -8.76 5.87
N LYS A 733 -34.46 -8.02 5.07
CA LYS A 733 -35.94 -8.03 5.17
C LYS A 733 -36.52 -9.38 4.73
N ILE A 734 -37.48 -9.93 5.49
CA ILE A 734 -38.16 -11.21 5.20
C ILE A 734 -39.69 -11.08 5.07
N GLY A 735 -40.24 -9.89 5.26
CA GLY A 735 -41.65 -9.56 5.02
C GLY A 735 -42.61 -10.10 6.07
N ALA A 736 -42.77 -11.42 6.17
CA ALA A 736 -43.66 -12.09 7.11
C ALA A 736 -43.00 -12.35 8.47
N GLN A 737 -43.82 -12.49 9.51
CA GLN A 737 -43.36 -12.99 10.80
C GLN A 737 -42.78 -14.40 10.65
N PRO A 738 -41.61 -14.71 11.23
CA PRO A 738 -41.04 -16.05 11.18
C PRO A 738 -41.96 -17.05 11.89
N ALA A 739 -42.13 -18.21 11.25
CA ALA A 739 -42.89 -19.35 11.78
C ALA A 739 -41.94 -20.42 12.33
N GLU A 740 -42.50 -21.34 13.13
CA GLU A 740 -41.75 -22.48 13.64
C GLU A 740 -41.32 -23.41 12.49
N ILE A 741 -40.07 -23.87 12.53
CA ILE A 741 -39.47 -24.69 11.46
C ILE A 741 -39.49 -26.16 11.90
N PRO A 742 -39.96 -27.10 11.05
CA PRO A 742 -39.83 -28.53 11.32
C PRO A 742 -38.38 -28.93 11.56
N PHE A 743 -38.14 -29.69 12.63
CA PHE A 743 -36.79 -30.04 13.07
C PHE A 743 -36.76 -31.39 13.78
N ASN A 744 -35.57 -31.98 13.86
CA ASN A 744 -35.35 -33.20 14.62
C ASN A 744 -35.09 -32.86 16.10
N ASP A 745 -36.06 -33.18 16.96
CA ASP A 745 -35.98 -32.92 18.40
C ASP A 745 -35.26 -34.05 19.17
N GLY A 746 -34.89 -33.79 20.42
CA GLY A 746 -34.18 -34.76 21.27
C GLY A 746 -32.69 -34.93 20.96
N VAL A 747 -32.14 -34.21 19.98
CA VAL A 747 -30.70 -34.21 19.70
C VAL A 747 -29.94 -33.55 20.85
N THR A 748 -28.90 -34.21 21.36
CA THR A 748 -28.08 -33.78 22.52
C THR A 748 -26.63 -33.50 22.16
N GLY A 749 -26.16 -34.03 21.02
CA GLY A 749 -24.82 -33.75 20.51
C GLY A 749 -24.66 -34.12 19.04
N ILE A 750 -23.59 -33.62 18.45
CA ILE A 750 -23.23 -33.80 17.05
C ILE A 750 -21.71 -33.83 16.90
N ASP A 751 -21.21 -34.85 16.22
CA ASP A 751 -19.83 -34.95 15.76
C ASP A 751 -19.80 -34.78 14.24
N TYR A 752 -18.93 -33.90 13.77
CA TYR A 752 -18.71 -33.60 12.37
C TYR A 752 -17.54 -34.42 11.83
N HIS A 753 -17.73 -35.08 10.69
CA HIS A 753 -16.74 -35.92 10.02
C HIS A 753 -16.64 -35.54 8.53
N GLY A 754 -16.00 -34.40 8.27
CA GLY A 754 -15.94 -33.83 6.92
C GLY A 754 -17.32 -33.44 6.41
N GLN A 755 -17.95 -34.32 5.61
CA GLN A 755 -19.27 -34.09 5.03
C GLN A 755 -20.40 -34.86 5.71
N ASN A 756 -20.06 -35.83 6.55
CA ASN A 756 -21.00 -36.65 7.32
C ASN A 756 -21.04 -36.22 8.79
N VAL A 757 -22.07 -36.65 9.49
CA VAL A 757 -22.21 -36.40 10.93
C VAL A 757 -22.61 -37.66 11.69
N ASP A 758 -22.18 -37.70 12.94
CA ASP A 758 -22.57 -38.67 13.95
C ASP A 758 -23.41 -37.90 14.99
N VAL A 759 -24.70 -38.21 15.10
CA VAL A 759 -25.67 -37.47 15.92
C VAL A 759 -26.07 -38.29 17.15
N TYR A 760 -26.10 -37.66 18.33
CA TYR A 760 -26.54 -38.29 19.57
C TYR A 760 -27.92 -37.75 19.96
N SER A 761 -28.89 -38.64 20.15
CA SER A 761 -30.27 -38.25 20.43
C SER A 761 -30.87 -38.99 21.62
N THR A 762 -31.89 -38.43 22.25
CA THR A 762 -32.75 -39.13 23.22
C THR A 762 -34.05 -39.61 22.57
N LYS A 763 -34.28 -39.29 21.29
CA LYS A 763 -35.46 -39.63 20.50
C LYS A 763 -35.07 -40.20 19.14
N SER A 764 -35.99 -40.94 18.51
CA SER A 764 -35.77 -41.40 17.13
C SER A 764 -35.75 -40.22 16.18
N ILE A 765 -34.72 -40.16 15.33
CA ILE A 765 -34.60 -39.17 14.24
C ILE A 765 -35.48 -39.58 13.05
N ASP A 766 -36.12 -38.61 12.44
CA ASP A 766 -36.84 -38.75 11.17
C ASP A 766 -35.95 -38.24 10.03
N PHE A 767 -35.41 -39.17 9.25
CA PHE A 767 -34.56 -38.86 8.09
C PHE A 767 -35.31 -38.19 6.92
N THR A 768 -36.64 -38.01 7.01
CA THR A 768 -37.42 -37.21 6.07
C THR A 768 -37.45 -35.72 6.43
N ILE A 769 -37.10 -35.38 7.67
CA ILE A 769 -36.92 -34.00 8.12
C ILE A 769 -35.47 -33.58 7.86
N GLY A 770 -35.28 -32.72 6.86
CA GLY A 770 -33.96 -32.29 6.38
C GLY A 770 -33.35 -33.21 5.33
N GLU A 771 -32.16 -32.84 4.86
CA GLU A 771 -31.38 -33.51 3.84
C GLU A 771 -30.23 -34.31 4.48
N TRP A 772 -30.48 -35.58 4.76
CA TRP A 772 -29.49 -36.48 5.35
C TRP A 772 -28.65 -37.18 4.28
N ARG A 773 -27.35 -37.32 4.54
CA ARG A 773 -26.41 -37.94 3.61
C ARG A 773 -26.20 -39.41 3.93
N VAL A 774 -25.93 -40.19 2.88
CA VAL A 774 -25.46 -41.57 3.04
C VAL A 774 -24.19 -41.57 3.90
N GLY A 775 -24.16 -42.42 4.91
CA GLY A 775 -23.06 -42.49 5.88
C GLY A 775 -23.23 -41.62 7.12
N ASP A 776 -24.29 -40.79 7.20
CA ASP A 776 -24.67 -40.15 8.46
C ASP A 776 -25.18 -41.21 9.46
N ARG A 777 -24.81 -41.04 10.73
CA ARG A 777 -25.10 -42.01 11.80
C ARG A 777 -25.85 -41.33 12.93
N VAL A 778 -26.81 -42.05 13.50
CA VAL A 778 -27.56 -41.63 14.68
C VAL A 778 -27.34 -42.66 15.78
N TYR A 779 -26.80 -42.20 16.90
CA TYR A 779 -26.56 -42.95 18.11
C TYR A 779 -27.54 -42.54 19.19
N ASN A 780 -27.87 -43.51 20.03
CA ASN A 780 -28.78 -43.41 21.15
C ASN A 780 -30.24 -43.11 20.72
N VAL A 781 -31.10 -44.11 20.90
CA VAL A 781 -32.56 -44.00 20.66
C VAL A 781 -33.24 -44.58 21.89
N GLY A 782 -32.98 -44.04 23.09
CA GLY A 782 -33.61 -44.51 24.33
C GLY A 782 -32.88 -44.11 25.62
N THR A 783 -33.34 -44.66 26.75
CA THR A 783 -32.61 -44.67 28.03
C THR A 783 -31.49 -45.72 27.98
N ASP A 784 -30.58 -45.72 28.96
CA ASP A 784 -29.37 -46.57 29.03
C ASP A 784 -29.60 -48.08 28.76
N ASP A 785 -30.85 -48.56 28.81
CA ASP A 785 -31.25 -49.95 28.66
C ASP A 785 -31.70 -50.37 27.23
N SER A 786 -31.79 -49.46 26.26
CA SER A 786 -32.28 -49.77 24.89
C SER A 786 -31.49 -49.08 23.76
N TRP A 787 -30.36 -49.66 23.36
CA TRP A 787 -29.46 -49.04 22.37
C TRP A 787 -29.80 -49.50 20.96
N THR A 788 -30.06 -48.57 20.03
CA THR A 788 -30.23 -48.86 18.60
C THR A 788 -29.39 -47.88 17.76
N MET A 789 -28.47 -48.37 16.92
CA MET A 789 -27.74 -47.56 15.96
C MET A 789 -28.51 -47.50 14.64
N LYS A 790 -28.75 -46.31 14.10
CA LYS A 790 -29.34 -46.13 12.76
C LYS A 790 -28.31 -45.48 11.84
N VAL A 791 -28.10 -46.08 10.67
CA VAL A 791 -27.24 -45.54 9.61
C VAL A 791 -28.12 -45.19 8.41
N LYS A 792 -27.97 -43.97 7.88
CA LYS A 792 -28.60 -43.62 6.61
C LYS A 792 -27.92 -44.41 5.50
N LYS A 793 -28.65 -45.39 4.96
CA LYS A 793 -28.21 -46.22 3.83
C LYS A 793 -28.26 -45.46 2.52
#